data_AF-A0A4S3LFF7-F1
#
_entry.id   AF-A0A4S3LFF7-F1
#
_cell.length_a   1.000
_cell.length_b   1.000
_cell.length_c   1.000
_cell.angle_alpha   90.00
_cell.angle_beta   90.00
_cell.angle_gamma   90.00
#
_symmetry.space_group_name_H-M   'P 1'
#
loop_
_entity.id
_entity.type
_entity.pdbx_description
1 polymer ?
#
loop_
_entity_poly.entity_id
_entity_poly.type
_entity_poly.pdbx_seq_one_letter_code
_entity_poly.pdbx_strand_id
1 'polypeptide(L)'
;MTTTTLSTDLLQQQFAHLDDTIGDALDWVEQTREQAPRLDLEADRLNLQLKRCRDKARRLTQATQLPQTLGFYGHSQAGKSYLICALAAGNYGRLETRLGGVTLDYLTQINPGNRAARLATRFTRQTEVKDRAFPVRVLLLNEADLARIMVRAFQPDAHYHVPDTQQITEHLNKLMMHRQPLPVPGFRSEEMMGLWDSMIRLDARRFRHLNAHYWPVAVQLAPYLNIDDRARLFSLLWGNVPALTTAYRHYAHTLQHLGGAQSLLAPLSVLVDDAMQPADGIFSQSPAYDIEISVCPEFAGESHAPVTLSLEELTMLAAEVQIPLLSPPREALFEEIDLLDLPGYGAAEEEVDGEDDITPLFRAKIACLPERYTDRHEMNMLMVCTAADRRDDVVAVGRTLEHWVKEMHGENPQVRSRRKPGLVWVLTPFDRRMTESVHYDEAVQRHVGNPGDAWGALLAMDDRGLQRMADYLVAEIRPEIRLNRLAEQRDELRRELADNLLGSWYQEGETADPAQKQRTVQTVIKALQTRTGVHGELLEKLLPGRDELHRIYRELSEQPDDARVQDEAGVESFGIGINIDLFAEQQDTQVWQEKADDGTAFARQVQRYWVNHLRSLPENEPLIALIGVAKPTVELLMEELITASFRLEMGDALIRTLGGALPAGTREHEHHADRQVSRALTVLGDFVAWLGFE
;
A
#
# COMPACT_ATOMS: atom_id res chain seq x y z
N MET A 1 22.74 16.32 -27.43
CA MET A 1 22.18 15.54 -26.32
C MET A 1 21.79 14.20 -26.90
N THR A 2 22.61 13.18 -26.67
CA THR A 2 22.32 11.80 -27.07
C THR A 2 21.19 11.31 -26.18
N THR A 3 19.97 11.26 -26.70
CA THR A 3 18.85 10.56 -26.07
C THR A 3 19.20 9.08 -26.06
N THR A 4 19.81 8.61 -24.97
CA THR A 4 19.88 7.18 -24.66
C THR A 4 18.45 6.67 -24.67
N THR A 5 18.12 5.86 -25.68
CA THR A 5 16.85 5.16 -25.77
C THR A 5 16.71 4.30 -24.52
N LEU A 6 15.77 4.65 -23.63
CA LEU A 6 15.45 3.86 -22.45
C LEU A 6 14.94 2.49 -22.92
N SER A 7 15.64 1.42 -22.52
CA SER A 7 15.20 0.05 -22.76
C SER A 7 14.59 -0.55 -21.48
N THR A 8 13.71 -1.53 -21.65
CA THR A 8 13.12 -2.29 -20.54
C THR A 8 14.20 -2.93 -19.67
N ASP A 9 15.20 -3.60 -20.28
CA ASP A 9 16.31 -4.25 -19.58
C ASP A 9 17.10 -3.28 -18.71
N LEU A 10 17.35 -2.05 -19.21
CA LEU A 10 18.09 -1.05 -18.47
C LEU A 10 17.32 -0.57 -17.24
N LEU A 11 16.02 -0.30 -17.39
CA LEU A 11 15.17 0.09 -16.25
C LEU A 11 15.06 -1.05 -15.23
N GLN A 12 14.90 -2.29 -15.70
CA GLN A 12 14.84 -3.45 -14.81
C GLN A 12 16.13 -3.61 -14.00
N GLN A 13 17.30 -3.49 -14.64
CA GLN A 13 18.59 -3.52 -13.95
C GLN A 13 18.72 -2.38 -12.93
N GLN A 14 18.26 -1.18 -13.28
CA GLN A 14 18.32 -0.02 -12.39
C GLN A 14 17.41 -0.16 -11.17
N PHE A 15 16.19 -0.68 -11.33
CA PHE A 15 15.32 -0.95 -10.18
C PHE A 15 15.81 -2.12 -9.32
N ALA A 16 16.39 -3.15 -9.93
CA ALA A 16 17.02 -4.25 -9.18
C ALA A 16 18.20 -3.74 -8.33
N HIS A 17 19.09 -2.95 -8.93
CA HIS A 17 20.17 -2.29 -8.20
C HIS A 17 19.64 -1.39 -7.07
N LEU A 18 18.52 -0.70 -7.30
CA LEU A 18 17.89 0.12 -6.26
C LEU A 18 17.37 -0.74 -5.10
N ASP A 19 16.74 -1.89 -5.37
CA ASP A 19 16.30 -2.84 -4.31
C ASP A 19 17.48 -3.34 -3.48
N ASP A 20 18.57 -3.71 -4.15
CA ASP A 20 19.80 -4.18 -3.49
C ASP A 20 20.40 -3.08 -2.62
N THR A 21 20.49 -1.84 -3.14
CA THR A 21 21.02 -0.67 -2.40
C THR A 21 20.17 -0.36 -1.16
N ILE A 22 18.84 -0.49 -1.25
CA ILE A 22 17.96 -0.30 -0.10
C ILE A 22 18.16 -1.44 0.92
N GLY A 23 18.42 -2.66 0.46
CA GLY A 23 18.83 -3.79 1.31
C GLY A 23 20.09 -3.47 2.09
N ASP A 24 21.15 -3.02 1.41
CA ASP A 24 22.41 -2.62 2.04
C ASP A 24 22.21 -1.48 3.06
N ALA A 25 21.33 -0.52 2.75
CA ALA A 25 20.99 0.57 3.65
C ALA A 25 20.28 0.09 4.92
N LEU A 26 19.34 -0.86 4.80
CA LEU A 26 18.67 -1.47 5.96
C LEU A 26 19.68 -2.20 6.86
N ASP A 27 20.59 -2.96 6.28
CA ASP A 27 21.63 -3.68 7.02
C ASP A 27 22.62 -2.71 7.69
N TRP A 28 22.97 -1.60 7.02
CA TRP A 28 23.80 -0.55 7.59
C TRP A 28 23.16 0.12 8.81
N VAL A 29 21.86 0.45 8.75
CA VAL A 29 21.14 1.04 9.88
C VAL A 29 21.18 0.11 11.09
N GLU A 30 20.92 -1.18 10.87
CA GLU A 30 20.87 -2.17 11.96
C GLU A 30 22.25 -2.38 12.60
N GLN A 31 23.33 -2.43 11.81
CA GLN A 31 24.69 -2.61 12.34
C GLN A 31 25.23 -1.36 13.04
N THR A 32 24.82 -0.17 12.61
CA THR A 32 25.43 1.09 13.06
C THR A 32 24.67 1.73 14.23
N ARG A 33 23.37 1.44 14.40
CA ARG A 33 22.53 2.09 15.42
C ARG A 33 23.08 1.93 16.84
N GLU A 34 23.68 0.79 17.17
CA GLU A 34 24.26 0.52 18.49
C GLU A 34 25.42 1.47 18.84
N GLN A 35 26.17 1.90 17.83
CA GLN A 35 27.39 2.69 17.98
C GLN A 35 27.16 4.19 17.73
N ALA A 36 26.00 4.56 17.18
CA ALA A 36 25.67 5.92 16.80
C ALA A 36 24.33 6.38 17.43
N PRO A 37 24.37 6.99 18.64
CA PRO A 37 23.15 7.42 19.36
C PRO A 37 22.25 8.35 18.54
N ARG A 38 22.82 9.18 17.66
CA ARG A 38 22.03 10.04 16.75
C ARG A 38 21.22 9.22 15.75
N LEU A 39 21.82 8.17 15.17
CA LEU A 39 21.14 7.30 14.23
C LEU A 39 20.03 6.50 14.92
N ASP A 40 20.28 6.01 16.13
CA ASP A 40 19.29 5.22 16.88
C ASP A 40 17.97 5.95 17.14
N LEU A 41 18.01 7.28 17.35
CA LEU A 41 16.81 8.11 17.50
C LEU A 41 15.87 8.06 16.28
N GLU A 42 16.44 7.86 15.08
CA GLU A 42 15.70 7.85 13.81
C GLU A 42 15.61 6.45 13.18
N ALA A 43 16.39 5.48 13.66
CA ALA A 43 16.59 4.16 13.04
C ALA A 43 15.28 3.42 12.74
N ASP A 44 14.35 3.35 13.70
CA ASP A 44 13.09 2.62 13.51
C ASP A 44 12.22 3.24 12.43
N ARG A 45 12.14 4.58 12.40
CA ARG A 45 11.41 5.30 11.36
C ARG A 45 12.10 5.15 10.01
N LEU A 46 13.42 5.34 9.98
CA LEU A 46 14.23 5.19 8.76
C LEU A 46 14.05 3.79 8.17
N ASN A 47 14.10 2.75 8.99
CA ASN A 47 13.84 1.37 8.60
C ASN A 47 12.45 1.17 7.98
N LEU A 48 11.40 1.78 8.56
CA LEU A 48 10.05 1.72 7.98
C LEU A 48 9.98 2.43 6.63
N GLN A 49 10.59 3.61 6.49
CA GLN A 49 10.60 4.35 5.22
C GLN A 49 11.42 3.63 4.15
N LEU A 50 12.58 3.07 4.50
CA LEU A 50 13.37 2.24 3.59
C LEU A 50 12.58 1.02 3.12
N LYS A 51 11.84 0.33 4.01
CA LYS A 51 10.95 -0.79 3.64
C LYS A 51 9.81 -0.33 2.71
N ARG A 52 9.23 0.85 2.92
CA ARG A 52 8.23 1.44 2.01
C ARG A 52 8.83 1.74 0.64
N CYS A 53 10.01 2.34 0.56
CA CYS A 53 10.72 2.57 -0.70
C CYS A 53 11.06 1.26 -1.40
N ARG A 54 11.47 0.23 -0.65
CA ARG A 54 11.77 -1.11 -1.17
C ARG A 54 10.55 -1.79 -1.78
N ASP A 55 9.40 -1.71 -1.09
CA ASP A 55 8.12 -2.21 -1.61
C ASP A 55 7.77 -1.53 -2.95
N LYS A 56 7.87 -0.19 -3.00
CA LYS A 56 7.62 0.57 -4.22
C LYS A 56 8.59 0.21 -5.35
N ALA A 57 9.88 0.07 -5.06
CA ALA A 57 10.89 -0.34 -6.04
C ALA A 57 10.56 -1.71 -6.65
N ARG A 58 10.21 -2.71 -5.82
CA ARG A 58 9.83 -4.05 -6.29
C ARG A 58 8.58 -4.06 -7.16
N ARG A 59 7.56 -3.28 -6.78
CA ARG A 59 6.33 -3.12 -7.59
C ARG A 59 6.64 -2.50 -8.96
N LEU A 60 7.52 -1.49 -9.00
CA LEU A 60 7.96 -0.88 -10.26
C LEU A 60 8.83 -1.82 -11.10
N THR A 61 9.69 -2.65 -10.49
CA THR A 61 10.43 -3.71 -11.19
C THR A 61 9.46 -4.66 -11.88
N GLN A 62 8.44 -5.16 -11.17
CA GLN A 62 7.42 -6.02 -11.77
C GLN A 62 6.68 -5.31 -12.91
N ALA A 63 6.35 -4.03 -12.73
CA ALA A 63 5.70 -3.23 -13.77
C ALA A 63 6.54 -3.06 -15.04
N THR A 64 7.87 -3.22 -15.01
CA THR A 64 8.70 -3.23 -16.24
C THR A 64 8.53 -4.50 -17.07
N GLN A 65 8.14 -5.61 -16.44
CA GLN A 65 8.03 -6.93 -17.08
C GLN A 65 6.64 -7.17 -17.68
N LEU A 66 5.64 -6.37 -17.29
CA LEU A 66 4.27 -6.53 -17.72
C LEU A 66 4.02 -5.91 -19.11
N PRO A 67 3.18 -6.54 -19.94
CA PRO A 67 2.78 -5.99 -21.22
C PRO A 67 1.99 -4.70 -21.07
N GLN A 68 1.94 -3.91 -22.15
CA GLN A 68 1.07 -2.75 -22.19
C GLN A 68 -0.38 -3.18 -22.02
N THR A 69 -1.10 -2.54 -21.09
CA THR A 69 -2.46 -2.95 -20.74
C THR A 69 -3.39 -1.74 -20.78
N LEU A 70 -4.52 -1.89 -21.48
CA LEU A 70 -5.66 -0.96 -21.43
C LEU A 70 -6.71 -1.50 -20.47
N GLY A 71 -6.97 -0.77 -19.38
CA GLY A 71 -7.99 -1.14 -18.40
C GLY A 71 -9.37 -0.63 -18.77
N PHE A 72 -10.40 -1.43 -18.52
CA PHE A 72 -11.81 -1.06 -18.60
C PHE A 72 -12.44 -1.20 -17.22
N TYR A 73 -13.09 -0.14 -16.75
CA TYR A 73 -13.70 -0.09 -15.45
C TYR A 73 -15.08 0.59 -15.53
N GLY A 74 -15.93 0.31 -14.56
CA GLY A 74 -17.26 0.90 -14.46
C GLY A 74 -18.34 -0.17 -14.36
N HIS A 75 -19.53 0.31 -13.99
CA HIS A 75 -20.70 -0.49 -13.73
C HIS A 75 -21.32 -1.06 -15.02
N SER A 76 -21.24 -0.36 -16.16
CA SER A 76 -21.81 -0.86 -17.43
C SER A 76 -20.96 -1.97 -18.05
N GLN A 77 -21.23 -3.23 -17.66
CA GLN A 77 -20.54 -4.40 -18.20
C GLN A 77 -20.77 -4.56 -19.72
N ALA A 78 -21.96 -4.23 -20.21
CA ALA A 78 -22.26 -4.20 -21.64
C ALA A 78 -21.43 -3.12 -22.37
N GLY A 79 -21.27 -1.93 -21.78
CA GLY A 79 -20.43 -0.86 -22.33
C GLY A 79 -18.96 -1.26 -22.42
N LYS A 80 -18.41 -1.87 -21.36
CA LYS A 80 -17.03 -2.40 -21.38
C LYS A 80 -16.85 -3.48 -22.44
N SER A 81 -17.77 -4.44 -22.49
CA SER A 81 -17.72 -5.53 -23.47
C SER A 81 -17.81 -5.01 -24.90
N TYR A 82 -18.65 -3.99 -25.15
CA TYR A 82 -18.74 -3.31 -26.45
C TYR A 82 -17.38 -2.71 -26.89
N LEU A 83 -16.69 -2.00 -25.99
CA LEU A 83 -15.38 -1.42 -26.30
C LEU A 83 -14.31 -2.50 -26.50
N ILE A 84 -14.27 -3.52 -25.65
CA ILE A 84 -13.33 -4.64 -25.78
C ILE A 84 -13.54 -5.34 -27.11
N CYS A 85 -14.78 -5.60 -27.51
CA CYS A 85 -15.09 -6.18 -28.82
C CYS A 85 -14.65 -5.26 -29.96
N ALA A 86 -14.91 -3.96 -29.86
CA ALA A 86 -14.52 -3.01 -30.91
C ALA A 86 -13.00 -2.98 -31.14
N LEU A 87 -12.20 -3.14 -30.08
CA LEU A 87 -10.73 -3.05 -30.14
C LEU A 87 -10.04 -4.41 -30.39
N ALA A 88 -10.52 -5.48 -29.75
CA ALA A 88 -9.87 -6.79 -29.81
C ALA A 88 -10.50 -7.79 -30.77
N ALA A 89 -11.76 -7.62 -31.19
CA ALA A 89 -12.39 -8.62 -32.03
C ALA A 89 -11.74 -8.69 -33.41
N GLY A 90 -11.76 -9.90 -33.98
CA GLY A 90 -11.31 -10.12 -35.35
C GLY A 90 -12.25 -9.48 -36.39
N ASN A 91 -11.97 -9.73 -37.66
CA ASN A 91 -12.75 -9.17 -38.78
C ASN A 91 -14.26 -9.44 -38.70
N TYR A 92 -14.67 -10.54 -38.05
CA TYR A 92 -16.06 -10.94 -37.88
C TYR A 92 -16.73 -10.45 -36.59
N GLY A 93 -16.05 -9.61 -35.78
CA GLY A 93 -16.61 -9.06 -34.54
C GLY A 93 -16.76 -10.09 -33.41
N ARG A 94 -16.03 -11.22 -33.50
CA ARG A 94 -16.01 -12.28 -32.48
C ARG A 94 -14.72 -12.24 -31.66
N LEU A 95 -14.84 -12.60 -30.38
CA LEU A 95 -13.72 -12.72 -29.45
C LEU A 95 -13.39 -14.21 -29.30
N GLU A 96 -12.73 -14.75 -30.32
CA GLU A 96 -12.39 -16.17 -30.39
C GLU A 96 -11.12 -16.47 -29.58
N THR A 97 -11.18 -17.55 -28.80
CA THR A 97 -10.06 -18.10 -28.03
C THR A 97 -9.89 -19.58 -28.36
N ARG A 98 -8.68 -20.11 -28.17
CA ARG A 98 -8.38 -21.54 -28.34
C ARG A 98 -7.86 -22.13 -27.04
N LEU A 99 -8.69 -22.92 -26.36
CA LEU A 99 -8.41 -23.54 -25.07
C LEU A 99 -8.65 -25.05 -25.16
N GLY A 100 -7.74 -25.87 -24.63
CA GLY A 100 -7.89 -27.33 -24.62
C GLY A 100 -8.00 -27.97 -26.02
N GLY A 101 -7.55 -27.26 -27.06
CA GLY A 101 -7.68 -27.69 -28.46
C GLY A 101 -9.01 -27.30 -29.13
N VAL A 102 -9.96 -26.73 -28.40
CA VAL A 102 -11.28 -26.26 -28.88
C VAL A 102 -11.25 -24.76 -29.11
N THR A 103 -11.95 -24.28 -30.14
CA THR A 103 -12.17 -22.85 -30.38
C THR A 103 -13.50 -22.43 -29.76
N LEU A 104 -13.48 -21.40 -28.93
CA LEU A 104 -14.64 -20.85 -28.23
C LEU A 104 -14.78 -19.36 -28.53
N ASP A 105 -16.02 -18.86 -28.58
CA ASP A 105 -16.30 -17.42 -28.60
C ASP A 105 -16.68 -16.93 -27.20
N TYR A 106 -15.94 -15.92 -26.71
CA TYR A 106 -16.09 -15.42 -25.35
C TYR A 106 -17.51 -14.92 -25.06
N LEU A 107 -18.12 -14.18 -26.00
CA LEU A 107 -19.41 -13.52 -25.80
C LEU A 107 -20.60 -14.47 -25.85
N THR A 108 -20.46 -15.64 -26.46
CA THR A 108 -21.58 -16.56 -26.65
C THR A 108 -21.44 -17.84 -25.83
N GLN A 109 -20.21 -18.29 -25.58
CA GLN A 109 -19.95 -19.57 -24.91
C GLN A 109 -19.33 -19.42 -23.52
N ILE A 110 -18.56 -18.37 -23.24
CA ILE A 110 -17.89 -18.21 -21.93
C ILE A 110 -18.69 -17.27 -21.02
N ASN A 111 -19.02 -16.07 -21.49
CA ASN A 111 -19.76 -15.06 -20.73
C ASN A 111 -20.92 -14.46 -21.55
N PRO A 112 -21.98 -15.25 -21.84
CA PRO A 112 -23.14 -14.75 -22.56
C PRO A 112 -23.91 -13.70 -21.78
N GLY A 113 -24.34 -12.66 -22.50
CA GLY A 113 -25.09 -11.55 -21.91
C GLY A 113 -24.23 -10.51 -21.21
N ASN A 114 -22.90 -10.64 -21.25
CA ASN A 114 -21.96 -9.73 -20.57
C ASN A 114 -22.23 -9.65 -19.07
N ARG A 115 -22.22 -10.79 -18.37
CA ARG A 115 -22.40 -10.83 -16.92
C ARG A 115 -21.18 -10.24 -16.22
N ALA A 116 -21.40 -9.54 -15.10
CA ALA A 116 -20.32 -8.97 -14.30
C ALA A 116 -19.53 -10.08 -13.58
N ALA A 117 -18.24 -10.23 -13.86
CA ALA A 117 -17.41 -11.24 -13.21
C ALA A 117 -17.03 -10.85 -11.76
N ARG A 118 -16.66 -11.82 -10.93
CA ARG A 118 -16.10 -11.61 -9.57
C ARG A 118 -14.57 -11.53 -9.54
N LEU A 119 -13.96 -11.39 -10.71
CA LEU A 119 -12.53 -11.39 -10.97
C LEU A 119 -12.24 -10.53 -12.20
N ALA A 120 -10.98 -10.14 -12.41
CA ALA A 120 -10.61 -9.43 -13.63
C ALA A 120 -10.47 -10.41 -14.81
N THR A 121 -10.82 -9.98 -16.01
CA THR A 121 -10.63 -10.78 -17.24
C THR A 121 -9.59 -10.11 -18.11
N ARG A 122 -8.47 -10.80 -18.36
CA ARG A 122 -7.42 -10.31 -19.25
C ARG A 122 -7.52 -10.98 -20.61
N PHE A 123 -7.70 -10.18 -21.65
CA PHE A 123 -7.59 -10.62 -23.03
C PHE A 123 -6.19 -10.32 -23.54
N THR A 124 -5.47 -11.35 -23.97
CA THR A 124 -4.06 -11.23 -24.36
C THR A 124 -3.76 -12.06 -25.60
N ARG A 125 -2.78 -11.64 -26.39
CA ARG A 125 -2.21 -12.41 -27.51
C ARG A 125 -0.81 -12.94 -27.22
N GLN A 126 -0.28 -12.62 -26.05
CA GLN A 126 1.11 -12.87 -25.70
C GLN A 126 1.31 -14.22 -24.99
N THR A 127 0.22 -14.82 -24.52
CA THR A 127 0.25 -16.08 -23.77
C THR A 127 -0.16 -17.25 -24.67
N GLU A 128 0.73 -18.24 -24.79
CA GLU A 128 0.40 -19.53 -25.40
C GLU A 128 -0.17 -20.52 -24.37
N VAL A 129 -1.18 -21.28 -24.80
CA VAL A 129 -1.76 -22.37 -24.00
C VAL A 129 -0.82 -23.57 -24.06
N LYS A 130 -0.06 -23.78 -22.99
CA LYS A 130 0.94 -24.86 -22.90
C LYS A 130 0.32 -26.22 -22.60
N ASP A 131 -0.65 -26.26 -21.69
CA ASP A 131 -1.28 -27.49 -21.21
C ASP A 131 -2.67 -27.68 -21.83
N ARG A 132 -2.92 -28.83 -22.45
CA ARG A 132 -4.23 -29.15 -23.04
C ARG A 132 -5.23 -29.65 -22.02
N ALA A 133 -4.79 -30.29 -20.94
CA ALA A 133 -5.64 -30.78 -19.86
C ALA A 133 -6.05 -29.63 -18.93
N PHE A 134 -5.13 -28.69 -18.68
CA PHE A 134 -5.36 -27.51 -17.84
C PHE A 134 -5.12 -26.22 -18.65
N PRO A 135 -5.99 -25.88 -19.61
CA PRO A 135 -5.74 -24.79 -20.54
C PRO A 135 -6.01 -23.38 -19.99
N VAL A 136 -6.72 -23.26 -18.87
CA VAL A 136 -7.18 -21.97 -18.34
C VAL A 136 -6.19 -21.45 -17.31
N ARG A 137 -5.51 -20.34 -17.60
CA ARG A 137 -4.57 -19.73 -16.67
C ARG A 137 -5.26 -18.71 -15.77
N VAL A 138 -5.07 -18.84 -14.46
CA VAL A 138 -5.66 -17.98 -13.43
C VAL A 138 -4.53 -17.39 -12.57
N LEU A 139 -4.54 -16.07 -12.34
CA LEU A 139 -3.65 -15.44 -11.37
C LEU A 139 -4.34 -15.38 -10.01
N LEU A 140 -3.57 -15.60 -8.96
CA LEU A 140 -4.08 -15.68 -7.60
C LEU A 140 -3.88 -14.37 -6.82
N LEU A 141 -4.76 -14.17 -5.85
CA LEU A 141 -4.57 -13.22 -4.75
C LEU A 141 -3.50 -13.76 -3.79
N ASN A 142 -2.82 -12.86 -3.09
CA ASN A 142 -1.91 -13.23 -1.99
C ASN A 142 -2.55 -12.97 -0.61
N GLU A 143 -1.85 -13.32 0.47
CA GLU A 143 -2.35 -13.11 1.83
C GLU A 143 -2.62 -11.63 2.16
N ALA A 144 -1.82 -10.70 1.64
CA ALA A 144 -2.05 -9.26 1.84
C ALA A 144 -3.34 -8.79 1.15
N ASP A 145 -3.64 -9.32 -0.04
CA ASP A 145 -4.90 -9.07 -0.74
C ASP A 145 -6.09 -9.64 0.06
N LEU A 146 -5.95 -10.85 0.63
CA LEU A 146 -6.97 -11.43 1.52
C LEU A 146 -7.24 -10.54 2.73
N ALA A 147 -6.18 -10.02 3.39
CA ALA A 147 -6.34 -9.10 4.52
C ALA A 147 -7.10 -7.82 4.11
N ARG A 148 -6.79 -7.23 2.95
CA ARG A 148 -7.52 -6.06 2.42
C ARG A 148 -9.00 -6.36 2.20
N ILE A 149 -9.31 -7.55 1.67
CA ILE A 149 -10.68 -7.99 1.46
C ILE A 149 -11.43 -8.11 2.79
N MET A 150 -10.84 -8.77 3.79
CA MET A 150 -11.49 -8.92 5.10
C MET A 150 -11.77 -7.56 5.75
N VAL A 151 -10.83 -6.62 5.65
CA VAL A 151 -11.02 -5.27 6.19
C VAL A 151 -12.15 -4.52 5.49
N ARG A 152 -12.28 -4.66 4.16
CA ARG A 152 -13.36 -4.03 3.39
C ARG A 152 -14.72 -4.70 3.61
N ALA A 153 -14.73 -6.01 3.85
CA ALA A 153 -15.94 -6.74 4.18
C ALA A 153 -16.48 -6.35 5.57
N PHE A 154 -15.59 -5.93 6.48
CA PHE A 154 -15.98 -5.46 7.80
C PHE A 154 -16.65 -4.09 7.76
N GLN A 155 -17.94 -4.09 8.10
CA GLN A 155 -18.74 -2.90 8.30
C GLN A 155 -18.96 -2.68 9.81
N PRO A 156 -18.20 -1.76 10.46
CA PRO A 156 -18.38 -1.50 11.88
C PRO A 156 -19.76 -0.93 12.15
N ASP A 157 -20.42 -1.45 13.19
CA ASP A 157 -21.66 -0.88 13.70
C ASP A 157 -21.38 0.30 14.64
N ALA A 158 -22.45 0.92 15.17
CA ALA A 158 -22.31 2.03 16.11
C ALA A 158 -21.68 1.63 17.46
N HIS A 159 -21.58 0.33 17.76
CA HIS A 159 -21.01 -0.21 19.00
C HIS A 159 -19.58 -0.73 18.80
N TYR A 160 -18.98 -0.50 17.64
CA TYR A 160 -17.61 -0.90 17.35
C TYR A 160 -16.63 -0.31 18.39
N HIS A 161 -16.03 -1.19 19.19
CA HIS A 161 -15.02 -0.84 20.18
C HIS A 161 -13.66 -0.67 19.50
N VAL A 162 -13.09 0.52 19.63
CA VAL A 162 -11.72 0.81 19.20
C VAL A 162 -10.75 0.36 20.29
N PRO A 163 -9.82 -0.57 20.02
CA PRO A 163 -8.90 -1.05 21.04
C PRO A 163 -7.96 0.06 21.51
N ASP A 164 -7.74 0.13 22.82
CA ASP A 164 -6.79 1.08 23.41
C ASP A 164 -5.33 0.59 23.28
N THR A 165 -4.38 1.45 23.64
CA THR A 165 -2.94 1.15 23.55
C THR A 165 -2.54 -0.07 24.38
N GLN A 166 -3.16 -0.27 25.55
CA GLN A 166 -2.86 -1.40 26.43
C GLN A 166 -3.33 -2.71 25.77
N GLN A 167 -4.55 -2.74 25.26
CA GLN A 167 -5.11 -3.89 24.54
C GLN A 167 -4.28 -4.25 23.32
N ILE A 168 -3.82 -3.25 22.54
CA ILE A 168 -2.92 -3.47 21.40
C ILE A 168 -1.60 -4.07 21.87
N THR A 169 -0.99 -3.51 22.92
CA THR A 169 0.31 -3.97 23.43
C THR A 169 0.23 -5.39 23.97
N GLU A 170 -0.80 -5.71 24.75
CA GLU A 170 -1.03 -7.07 25.26
C GLU A 170 -1.24 -8.09 24.13
N HIS A 171 -1.96 -7.69 23.08
CA HIS A 171 -2.17 -8.52 21.89
C HIS A 171 -0.86 -8.82 21.16
N LEU A 172 -0.04 -7.79 20.93
CA LEU A 172 1.26 -7.92 20.28
C LEU A 172 2.24 -8.74 21.13
N ASN A 173 2.29 -8.52 22.44
CA ASN A 173 3.14 -9.27 23.36
C ASN A 173 2.81 -10.76 23.34
N LYS A 174 1.53 -11.13 23.31
CA LYS A 174 1.11 -12.52 23.16
C LYS A 174 1.64 -13.11 21.86
N LEU A 175 1.48 -12.41 20.73
CA LEU A 175 1.94 -12.88 19.42
C LEU A 175 3.47 -12.92 19.32
N MET A 176 4.18 -12.04 20.01
CA MET A 176 5.65 -12.06 20.08
C MET A 176 6.17 -13.41 20.61
N MET A 177 5.45 -14.02 21.57
CA MET A 177 5.80 -15.36 22.10
C MET A 177 5.65 -16.48 21.07
N HIS A 178 4.91 -16.25 19.98
CA HIS A 178 4.71 -17.20 18.88
C HIS A 178 5.63 -16.95 17.68
N ARG A 179 6.52 -15.95 17.78
CA ARG A 179 7.49 -15.61 16.73
C ARG A 179 8.39 -16.80 16.40
N GLN A 180 8.47 -17.14 15.13
CA GLN A 180 9.34 -18.18 14.61
C GLN A 180 10.79 -17.66 14.47
N PRO A 181 11.81 -18.52 14.61
CA PRO A 181 13.20 -18.12 14.48
C PRO A 181 13.59 -17.76 13.03
N LEU A 182 12.89 -18.34 12.04
CA LEU A 182 13.07 -18.07 10.62
C LEU A 182 11.80 -17.47 10.03
N PRO A 183 11.91 -16.66 8.96
CA PRO A 183 10.75 -16.13 8.24
C PRO A 183 9.85 -17.27 7.73
N VAL A 184 8.54 -17.10 7.91
CA VAL A 184 7.51 -18.01 7.41
C VAL A 184 7.03 -17.51 6.03
N PRO A 185 6.99 -18.36 5.00
CA PRO A 185 6.48 -17.96 3.69
C PRO A 185 5.05 -17.38 3.72
N GLY A 186 4.77 -16.54 2.71
CA GLY A 186 3.42 -16.03 2.42
C GLY A 186 3.16 -14.56 2.79
N PHE A 187 3.98 -13.98 3.68
CA PHE A 187 3.84 -12.56 4.06
C PHE A 187 5.19 -11.90 4.34
N ARG A 188 5.49 -10.78 3.67
CA ARG A 188 6.74 -10.01 3.85
C ARG A 188 6.52 -8.68 4.57
N SER A 189 7.59 -8.10 5.11
CA SER A 189 7.54 -6.78 5.76
C SER A 189 7.09 -5.68 4.79
N GLU A 190 7.54 -5.75 3.53
CA GLU A 190 7.18 -4.81 2.46
C GLU A 190 5.68 -4.90 2.12
N GLU A 191 5.12 -6.11 2.09
CA GLU A 191 3.69 -6.33 1.88
C GLU A 191 2.87 -5.79 3.05
N MET A 192 3.41 -5.84 4.28
CA MET A 192 2.80 -5.21 5.44
C MET A 192 2.79 -3.69 5.35
N MET A 193 3.85 -3.07 4.78
CA MET A 193 3.84 -1.63 4.47
C MET A 193 2.77 -1.30 3.44
N GLY A 194 2.65 -2.09 2.36
CA GLY A 194 1.60 -1.94 1.37
C GLY A 194 0.18 -2.15 1.94
N LEU A 195 0.02 -3.01 2.95
CA LEU A 195 -1.24 -3.15 3.68
C LEU A 195 -1.52 -1.90 4.51
N TRP A 196 -0.54 -1.42 5.29
CA TRP A 196 -0.66 -0.21 6.10
C TRP A 196 -1.09 1.00 5.26
N ASP A 197 -0.39 1.26 4.15
CA ASP A 197 -0.70 2.39 3.27
C ASP A 197 -2.12 2.27 2.69
N SER A 198 -2.57 1.05 2.34
CA SER A 198 -3.94 0.83 1.87
C SER A 198 -5.00 1.09 2.94
N MET A 199 -4.72 0.80 4.22
CA MET A 199 -5.64 1.06 5.33
C MET A 199 -5.79 2.56 5.59
N ILE A 200 -4.69 3.31 5.54
CA ILE A 200 -4.71 4.77 5.67
C ILE A 200 -5.54 5.39 4.54
N ARG A 201 -5.37 4.93 3.29
CA ARG A 201 -6.16 5.41 2.14
C ARG A 201 -7.65 5.08 2.27
N LEU A 202 -7.96 3.87 2.77
CA LEU A 202 -9.34 3.43 2.96
C LEU A 202 -10.07 4.31 3.99
N ASP A 203 -9.52 4.43 5.20
CA ASP A 203 -10.06 5.27 6.27
C ASP A 203 -8.99 5.63 7.32
N ALA A 204 -8.26 6.72 7.05
CA ALA A 204 -7.24 7.25 7.95
C ALA A 204 -7.76 7.57 9.37
N ARG A 205 -9.06 7.80 9.57
CA ARG A 205 -9.61 8.06 10.92
C ARG A 205 -9.76 6.75 11.68
N ARG A 206 -10.33 5.73 11.05
CA ARG A 206 -10.51 4.40 11.64
C ARG A 206 -9.20 3.81 12.10
N PHE A 207 -8.14 3.87 11.30
CA PHE A 207 -6.87 3.20 11.61
C PHE A 207 -5.83 4.05 12.34
N ARG A 208 -6.13 5.33 12.65
CA ARG A 208 -5.16 6.25 13.27
C ARG A 208 -4.58 5.72 14.59
N HIS A 209 -5.41 5.07 15.41
CA HIS A 209 -5.02 4.54 16.72
C HIS A 209 -3.96 3.43 16.63
N LEU A 210 -3.80 2.79 15.46
CA LEU A 210 -2.83 1.72 15.23
C LEU A 210 -1.45 2.24 14.78
N ASN A 211 -1.33 3.50 14.34
CA ASN A 211 -0.12 4.06 13.72
C ASN A 211 1.11 4.08 14.63
N ALA A 212 0.93 4.30 15.93
CA ALA A 212 2.04 4.45 16.86
C ALA A 212 2.66 3.10 17.27
N HIS A 213 1.84 2.09 17.59
CA HIS A 213 2.33 0.85 18.22
C HIS A 213 2.08 -0.41 17.38
N TYR A 214 0.90 -0.52 16.75
CA TYR A 214 0.54 -1.74 16.02
C TYR A 214 1.36 -1.89 14.74
N TRP A 215 1.31 -0.91 13.84
CA TRP A 215 1.93 -1.06 12.51
C TRP A 215 3.45 -1.24 12.54
N PRO A 216 4.23 -0.46 13.33
CA PRO A 216 5.68 -0.65 13.41
C PRO A 216 6.08 -2.07 13.85
N VAL A 217 5.39 -2.61 14.87
CA VAL A 217 5.64 -3.97 15.37
C VAL A 217 5.16 -5.01 14.36
N ALA A 218 3.98 -4.82 13.78
CA ALA A 218 3.40 -5.78 12.85
C ALA A 218 4.22 -5.93 11.56
N VAL A 219 4.85 -4.85 11.07
CA VAL A 219 5.78 -4.89 9.92
C VAL A 219 6.98 -5.80 10.19
N GLN A 220 7.46 -5.85 11.43
CA GLN A 220 8.58 -6.71 11.84
C GLN A 220 8.12 -8.13 12.19
N LEU A 221 6.96 -8.26 12.82
CA LEU A 221 6.47 -9.52 13.38
C LEU A 221 5.77 -10.42 12.36
N ALA A 222 4.93 -9.86 11.48
CA ALA A 222 4.10 -10.63 10.55
C ALA A 222 4.87 -11.67 9.71
N PRO A 223 6.08 -11.37 9.17
CA PRO A 223 6.86 -12.34 8.40
C PRO A 223 7.35 -13.55 9.20
N TYR A 224 7.35 -13.46 10.53
CA TYR A 224 7.82 -14.50 11.44
C TYR A 224 6.67 -15.22 12.16
N LEU A 225 5.43 -14.95 11.79
CA LEU A 225 4.26 -15.65 12.33
C LEU A 225 3.78 -16.72 11.35
N ASN A 226 3.25 -17.84 11.88
CA ASN A 226 2.50 -18.79 11.06
C ASN A 226 1.13 -18.20 10.63
N ILE A 227 0.40 -18.88 9.74
CA ILE A 227 -0.89 -18.39 9.21
C ILE A 227 -1.91 -18.12 10.31
N ASP A 228 -2.00 -18.98 11.32
CA ASP A 228 -2.94 -18.83 12.42
C ASP A 228 -2.66 -17.60 13.27
N ASP A 229 -1.38 -17.34 13.55
CA ASP A 229 -0.93 -16.19 14.33
C ASP A 229 -0.97 -14.90 13.48
N ARG A 230 -0.77 -14.97 12.16
CA ARG A 230 -1.07 -13.85 11.24
C ARG A 230 -2.55 -13.51 11.23
N ALA A 231 -3.44 -14.51 11.21
CA ALA A 231 -4.89 -14.28 11.29
C ALA A 231 -5.27 -13.57 12.60
N ARG A 232 -4.63 -13.94 13.72
CA ARG A 232 -4.79 -13.23 15.01
C ARG A 232 -4.17 -11.84 15.00
N LEU A 233 -3.01 -11.64 14.36
CA LEU A 233 -2.41 -10.31 14.22
C LEU A 233 -3.36 -9.37 13.48
N PHE A 234 -3.95 -9.83 12.38
CA PHE A 234 -4.83 -9.02 11.53
C PHE A 234 -6.25 -8.90 12.06
N SER A 235 -6.66 -9.71 13.04
CA SER A 235 -8.03 -9.66 13.58
C SER A 235 -8.43 -8.30 14.15
N LEU A 236 -7.46 -7.52 14.65
CA LEU A 236 -7.68 -6.15 15.09
C LEU A 236 -8.18 -5.23 13.96
N LEU A 237 -7.79 -5.48 12.71
CA LEU A 237 -8.16 -4.66 11.56
C LEU A 237 -9.65 -4.77 11.22
N TRP A 238 -10.30 -5.88 11.59
CA TRP A 238 -11.73 -6.14 11.39
C TRP A 238 -12.47 -6.41 12.71
N GLY A 239 -12.03 -5.75 13.80
CA GLY A 239 -12.78 -5.72 15.06
C GLY A 239 -12.90 -7.07 15.78
N ASN A 240 -11.95 -7.99 15.54
CA ASN A 240 -11.95 -9.35 16.08
C ASN A 240 -13.20 -10.17 15.70
N VAL A 241 -13.85 -9.86 14.57
CA VAL A 241 -14.97 -10.66 14.06
C VAL A 241 -14.49 -12.09 13.76
N PRO A 242 -15.05 -13.13 14.42
CA PRO A 242 -14.57 -14.50 14.25
C PRO A 242 -14.76 -15.05 12.83
N ALA A 243 -15.85 -14.68 12.16
CA ALA A 243 -16.15 -15.12 10.79
C ALA A 243 -15.07 -14.66 9.79
N LEU A 244 -14.66 -13.38 9.84
CA LEU A 244 -13.63 -12.83 8.97
C LEU A 244 -12.24 -13.41 9.28
N THR A 245 -11.94 -13.63 10.56
CA THR A 245 -10.69 -14.28 10.97
C THR A 245 -10.62 -15.72 10.47
N THR A 246 -11.73 -16.45 10.53
CA THR A 246 -11.85 -17.82 10.03
C THR A 246 -11.75 -17.86 8.52
N ALA A 247 -12.39 -16.93 7.80
CA ALA A 247 -12.29 -16.81 6.36
C ALA A 247 -10.86 -16.51 5.91
N TYR A 248 -10.17 -15.56 6.54
CA TYR A 248 -8.74 -15.29 6.27
C TYR A 248 -7.90 -16.55 6.43
N ARG A 249 -8.03 -17.22 7.57
CA ARG A 249 -7.28 -18.45 7.88
C ARG A 249 -7.53 -19.53 6.83
N HIS A 250 -8.79 -19.75 6.47
CA HIS A 250 -9.18 -20.76 5.48
C HIS A 250 -8.48 -20.51 4.14
N TYR A 251 -8.68 -19.33 3.53
CA TYR A 251 -8.10 -19.03 2.22
C TYR A 251 -6.57 -18.90 2.25
N ALA A 252 -5.98 -18.45 3.35
CA ALA A 252 -4.51 -18.42 3.51
C ALA A 252 -3.91 -19.83 3.57
N HIS A 253 -4.55 -20.79 4.25
CA HIS A 253 -4.14 -22.19 4.19
C HIS A 253 -4.36 -22.81 2.82
N THR A 254 -5.41 -22.44 2.11
CA THR A 254 -5.62 -22.88 0.72
C THR A 254 -4.49 -22.36 -0.20
N LEU A 255 -4.03 -21.10 -0.03
CA LEU A 255 -2.84 -20.60 -0.73
C LEU A 255 -1.55 -21.36 -0.35
N GLN A 256 -1.40 -21.73 0.92
CA GLN A 256 -0.28 -22.57 1.37
C GLN A 256 -0.34 -23.97 0.74
N HIS A 257 -1.53 -24.53 0.59
CA HIS A 257 -1.75 -25.82 -0.07
C HIS A 257 -1.34 -25.79 -1.55
N LEU A 258 -1.52 -24.64 -2.21
CA LEU A 258 -1.01 -24.36 -3.56
C LEU A 258 0.50 -24.05 -3.61
N GLY A 259 1.21 -24.19 -2.48
CA GLY A 259 2.66 -23.96 -2.39
C GLY A 259 3.07 -22.48 -2.51
N GLY A 260 2.14 -21.54 -2.35
CA GLY A 260 2.41 -20.11 -2.54
C GLY A 260 2.56 -19.68 -4.01
N ALA A 261 1.97 -20.45 -4.94
CA ALA A 261 1.96 -20.09 -6.36
C ALA A 261 1.25 -18.74 -6.60
N GLN A 262 1.75 -17.97 -7.58
CA GLN A 262 1.12 -16.70 -7.99
C GLN A 262 0.09 -16.90 -9.11
N SER A 263 0.16 -18.04 -9.80
CA SER A 263 -0.78 -18.45 -10.83
C SER A 263 -0.99 -19.95 -10.78
N LEU A 264 -2.07 -20.40 -11.40
CA LEU A 264 -2.38 -21.82 -11.60
C LEU A 264 -2.98 -22.04 -12.98
N LEU A 265 -3.01 -23.30 -13.39
CA LEU A 265 -3.70 -23.80 -14.56
C LEU A 265 -4.94 -24.62 -14.13
N ALA A 266 -6.08 -24.30 -14.71
CA ALA A 266 -7.37 -24.90 -14.41
C ALA A 266 -7.94 -25.62 -15.66
N PRO A 267 -8.81 -26.62 -15.46
CA PRO A 267 -9.43 -27.36 -16.54
C PRO A 267 -10.44 -26.48 -17.29
N LEU A 268 -10.75 -26.84 -18.53
CA LEU A 268 -11.71 -26.09 -19.35
C LEU A 268 -13.12 -26.03 -18.72
N SER A 269 -13.46 -27.00 -17.87
CA SER A 269 -14.74 -27.10 -17.15
C SER A 269 -15.06 -25.91 -16.25
N VAL A 270 -14.05 -25.10 -15.89
CA VAL A 270 -14.29 -23.86 -15.12
C VAL A 270 -14.96 -22.76 -15.96
N LEU A 271 -14.93 -22.88 -17.29
CA LEU A 271 -15.49 -21.91 -18.24
C LEU A 271 -16.71 -22.47 -18.99
N VAL A 272 -16.61 -23.70 -19.49
CA VAL A 272 -17.65 -24.33 -20.33
C VAL A 272 -17.88 -25.79 -19.93
N ASP A 273 -19.11 -26.27 -20.09
CA ASP A 273 -19.48 -27.66 -19.84
C ASP A 273 -19.04 -28.61 -20.99
N ASP A 274 -19.33 -29.91 -20.85
CA ASP A 274 -19.02 -30.92 -21.87
C ASP A 274 -19.71 -30.66 -23.22
N ALA A 275 -20.80 -29.89 -23.24
CA ALA A 275 -21.54 -29.48 -24.43
C ALA A 275 -21.04 -28.14 -25.02
N MET A 276 -19.93 -27.61 -24.50
CA MET A 276 -19.34 -26.31 -24.87
C MET A 276 -20.32 -25.15 -24.68
N GLN A 277 -21.23 -25.29 -23.72
CA GLN A 277 -22.11 -24.25 -23.22
C GLN A 277 -21.47 -23.60 -21.98
N PRO A 278 -21.86 -22.36 -21.63
CA PRO A 278 -21.34 -21.69 -20.44
C PRO A 278 -21.54 -22.55 -19.19
N ALA A 279 -20.46 -22.84 -18.48
CA ALA A 279 -20.51 -23.60 -17.24
C ALA A 279 -21.08 -22.75 -16.10
N ASP A 280 -21.60 -23.42 -15.07
CA ASP A 280 -21.83 -22.84 -13.76
C ASP A 280 -20.50 -22.72 -12.97
N GLY A 281 -19.50 -22.10 -13.61
CA GLY A 281 -18.11 -22.04 -13.16
C GLY A 281 -17.72 -20.67 -12.60
N ILE A 282 -16.47 -20.26 -12.82
CA ILE A 282 -15.88 -19.06 -12.19
C ILE A 282 -16.53 -17.72 -12.64
N PHE A 283 -17.29 -17.74 -13.74
CA PHE A 283 -18.06 -16.58 -14.25
C PHE A 283 -19.53 -16.60 -13.81
N SER A 284 -19.98 -17.63 -13.08
CA SER A 284 -21.35 -17.69 -12.58
C SER A 284 -21.57 -16.73 -11.40
N GLN A 285 -22.79 -16.19 -11.29
CA GLN A 285 -23.22 -15.41 -10.12
C GLN A 285 -23.63 -16.29 -8.95
N SER A 286 -24.07 -17.52 -9.22
CA SER A 286 -24.51 -18.48 -8.21
C SER A 286 -23.90 -19.85 -8.50
N PRO A 287 -22.55 -19.96 -8.53
CA PRO A 287 -21.90 -21.22 -8.81
C PRO A 287 -22.24 -22.25 -7.74
N ALA A 288 -22.39 -23.51 -8.15
CA ALA A 288 -22.42 -24.64 -7.23
C ALA A 288 -21.06 -24.81 -6.54
N TYR A 289 -20.91 -24.17 -5.38
CA TYR A 289 -19.66 -24.10 -4.61
C TYR A 289 -19.09 -25.47 -4.17
N ASP A 290 -19.93 -26.50 -4.07
CA ASP A 290 -19.55 -27.87 -3.67
C ASP A 290 -18.80 -28.65 -4.76
N ILE A 291 -18.61 -28.06 -5.95
CA ILE A 291 -17.87 -28.70 -7.04
C ILE A 291 -16.36 -28.68 -6.75
N GLU A 292 -15.74 -29.86 -6.74
CA GLU A 292 -14.28 -30.01 -6.66
C GLU A 292 -13.62 -29.86 -8.04
N ILE A 293 -12.56 -29.07 -8.10
CA ILE A 293 -11.80 -28.75 -9.31
C ILE A 293 -10.34 -29.10 -9.08
N SER A 294 -9.79 -29.92 -9.96
CA SER A 294 -8.35 -30.20 -9.98
C SER A 294 -7.63 -29.08 -10.72
N VAL A 295 -6.63 -28.45 -10.10
CA VAL A 295 -5.85 -27.33 -10.64
C VAL A 295 -4.36 -27.61 -10.48
N CYS A 296 -3.53 -27.09 -11.38
CA CYS A 296 -2.08 -27.24 -11.30
C CYS A 296 -1.43 -25.90 -10.94
N PRO A 297 -0.82 -25.76 -9.75
CA PRO A 297 -0.05 -24.57 -9.39
C PRO A 297 1.09 -24.32 -10.39
N GLU A 298 1.36 -23.05 -10.71
CA GLU A 298 2.41 -22.65 -11.64
C GLU A 298 3.52 -21.87 -10.93
N PHE A 299 4.77 -22.30 -11.10
CA PHE A 299 5.96 -21.63 -10.58
C PHE A 299 6.93 -21.37 -11.72
N ALA A 300 7.37 -20.12 -11.89
CA ALA A 300 8.28 -19.72 -12.97
C ALA A 300 7.84 -20.17 -14.38
N GLY A 301 6.52 -20.33 -14.61
CA GLY A 301 5.96 -20.77 -15.89
C GLY A 301 5.96 -22.29 -16.11
N GLU A 302 6.29 -23.08 -15.09
CA GLU A 302 6.22 -24.54 -15.06
C GLU A 302 5.02 -25.00 -14.21
N SER A 303 4.31 -26.02 -14.71
CA SER A 303 3.13 -26.59 -14.06
C SER A 303 3.55 -27.71 -13.09
N HIS A 304 2.99 -27.69 -11.88
CA HIS A 304 3.26 -28.67 -10.83
C HIS A 304 2.12 -29.68 -10.65
N ALA A 305 2.27 -30.60 -9.70
CA ALA A 305 1.30 -31.65 -9.43
C ALA A 305 -0.11 -31.08 -9.17
N PRO A 306 -1.18 -31.72 -9.70
CA PRO A 306 -2.53 -31.24 -9.48
C PRO A 306 -2.92 -31.24 -7.99
N VAL A 307 -3.63 -30.19 -7.61
CA VAL A 307 -4.21 -29.92 -6.29
C VAL A 307 -5.71 -29.78 -6.47
N THR A 308 -6.51 -30.32 -5.55
CA THR A 308 -7.98 -30.20 -5.60
C THR A 308 -8.42 -29.01 -4.75
N LEU A 309 -9.25 -28.14 -5.31
CA LEU A 309 -9.91 -27.01 -4.64
C LEU A 309 -11.42 -27.09 -4.83
N SER A 310 -12.20 -26.51 -3.93
CA SER A 310 -13.60 -26.22 -4.25
C SER A 310 -13.69 -25.07 -5.27
N LEU A 311 -14.81 -24.99 -6.00
CA LEU A 311 -15.07 -23.87 -6.90
C LEU A 311 -15.17 -22.54 -6.14
N GLU A 312 -15.62 -22.56 -4.88
CA GLU A 312 -15.62 -21.40 -3.99
C GLU A 312 -14.19 -20.90 -3.73
N GLU A 313 -13.31 -21.80 -3.28
CA GLU A 313 -11.91 -21.49 -3.00
C GLU A 313 -11.21 -20.92 -4.24
N LEU A 314 -11.39 -21.57 -5.40
CA LEU A 314 -10.84 -21.09 -6.65
C LEU A 314 -11.39 -19.70 -7.01
N THR A 315 -12.70 -19.50 -6.91
CA THR A 315 -13.33 -18.23 -7.27
C THR A 315 -12.94 -17.13 -6.29
N MET A 316 -12.77 -17.42 -5.01
CA MET A 316 -12.33 -16.44 -4.02
C MET A 316 -10.87 -16.04 -4.25
N LEU A 317 -9.98 -17.02 -4.47
CA LEU A 317 -8.55 -16.79 -4.67
C LEU A 317 -8.19 -16.24 -6.06
N ALA A 318 -9.04 -16.42 -7.08
CA ALA A 318 -8.78 -15.93 -8.44
C ALA A 318 -8.83 -14.40 -8.52
N ALA A 319 -7.68 -13.76 -8.76
CA ALA A 319 -7.60 -12.32 -9.04
C ALA A 319 -7.91 -11.99 -10.51
N GLU A 320 -7.45 -12.84 -11.42
CA GLU A 320 -7.52 -12.65 -12.87
C GLU A 320 -7.68 -14.00 -13.57
N VAL A 321 -8.49 -14.04 -14.63
CA VAL A 321 -8.48 -15.13 -15.61
C VAL A 321 -7.95 -14.61 -16.95
N GLN A 322 -7.09 -15.39 -17.60
CA GLN A 322 -6.52 -15.03 -18.90
C GLN A 322 -7.26 -15.72 -20.04
N ILE A 323 -7.68 -14.94 -21.03
CA ILE A 323 -8.34 -15.37 -22.26
C ILE A 323 -7.41 -15.09 -23.44
N PRO A 324 -6.66 -16.09 -23.93
CA PRO A 324 -5.81 -15.94 -25.10
C PRO A 324 -6.63 -15.69 -26.36
N LEU A 325 -6.41 -14.59 -27.06
CA LEU A 325 -7.13 -14.24 -28.28
C LEU A 325 -6.50 -14.94 -29.49
N LEU A 326 -7.33 -15.60 -30.30
CA LEU A 326 -6.89 -16.35 -31.48
C LEU A 326 -6.73 -15.47 -32.72
N SER A 327 -7.68 -14.57 -32.94
CA SER A 327 -7.74 -13.74 -34.15
C SER A 327 -6.94 -12.44 -33.98
N PRO A 328 -6.23 -11.96 -35.02
CA PRO A 328 -5.62 -10.64 -34.99
C PRO A 328 -6.71 -9.56 -34.89
N PRO A 329 -6.42 -8.44 -34.21
CA PRO A 329 -7.36 -7.33 -34.10
C PRO A 329 -7.48 -6.58 -35.43
N ARG A 330 -8.50 -5.72 -35.54
CA ARG A 330 -8.67 -4.85 -36.72
C ARG A 330 -7.52 -3.85 -36.88
N GLU A 331 -6.99 -3.35 -35.77
CA GLU A 331 -5.86 -2.42 -35.77
C GLU A 331 -4.64 -3.09 -35.16
N ALA A 332 -3.52 -3.06 -35.89
CA ALA A 332 -2.29 -3.76 -35.54
C ALA A 332 -1.72 -3.36 -34.16
N LEU A 333 -1.99 -2.15 -33.66
CA LEU A 333 -1.55 -1.74 -32.33
C LEU A 333 -2.08 -2.66 -31.22
N PHE A 334 -3.33 -3.12 -31.32
CA PHE A 334 -3.94 -3.97 -30.29
C PHE A 334 -3.44 -5.43 -30.36
N GLU A 335 -2.48 -5.74 -31.23
CA GLU A 335 -1.82 -7.03 -31.27
C GLU A 335 -0.85 -7.18 -30.09
N GLU A 336 -0.21 -6.08 -29.69
CA GLU A 336 0.80 -6.02 -28.62
C GLU A 336 0.24 -5.48 -27.29
N ILE A 337 -1.04 -5.09 -27.25
CA ILE A 337 -1.69 -4.52 -26.06
C ILE A 337 -2.68 -5.54 -25.48
N ASP A 338 -2.57 -5.77 -24.18
CA ASP A 338 -3.55 -6.52 -23.40
C ASP A 338 -4.75 -5.65 -23.05
N LEU A 339 -5.94 -6.24 -23.05
CA LEU A 339 -7.15 -5.59 -22.56
C LEU A 339 -7.55 -6.21 -21.22
N LEU A 340 -7.74 -5.37 -20.20
CA LEU A 340 -8.09 -5.80 -18.85
C LEU A 340 -9.49 -5.31 -18.50
N ASP A 341 -10.45 -6.22 -18.40
CA ASP A 341 -11.79 -5.93 -17.89
C ASP A 341 -11.80 -6.07 -16.36
N LEU A 342 -11.99 -4.93 -15.68
CA LEU A 342 -12.15 -4.89 -14.24
C LEU A 342 -13.64 -4.87 -13.88
N PRO A 343 -14.07 -5.69 -12.91
CA PRO A 343 -15.46 -5.67 -12.46
C PRO A 343 -15.82 -4.32 -11.86
N GLY A 344 -17.04 -3.86 -12.15
CA GLY A 344 -17.57 -2.59 -11.65
C GLY A 344 -18.01 -2.72 -10.20
N TYR A 345 -17.84 -1.64 -9.42
CA TYR A 345 -18.39 -1.57 -8.06
C TYR A 345 -19.91 -1.75 -8.09
N GLY A 346 -20.44 -2.64 -7.24
CA GLY A 346 -21.87 -2.96 -7.17
C GLY A 346 -22.44 -3.74 -8.36
N ALA A 347 -21.71 -3.95 -9.45
CA ALA A 347 -22.24 -4.53 -10.69
C ALA A 347 -22.63 -6.02 -10.60
N ALA A 348 -22.09 -6.75 -9.62
CA ALA A 348 -22.42 -8.16 -9.37
C ALA A 348 -23.55 -8.35 -8.34
N GLU A 349 -24.14 -7.26 -7.82
CA GLU A 349 -25.14 -7.31 -6.74
C GLU A 349 -26.59 -7.35 -7.25
N GLU A 350 -26.83 -7.03 -8.53
CA GLU A 350 -28.19 -6.87 -9.08
C GLU A 350 -28.95 -8.20 -9.31
N GLU A 351 -28.26 -9.34 -9.26
CA GLU A 351 -28.83 -10.64 -9.68
C GLU A 351 -28.87 -11.73 -8.58
N VAL A 352 -28.42 -11.43 -7.36
CA VAL A 352 -28.36 -12.43 -6.28
C VAL A 352 -29.63 -12.38 -5.43
N ASP A 353 -30.61 -13.23 -5.75
CA ASP A 353 -31.74 -13.54 -4.87
C ASP A 353 -31.26 -14.48 -3.74
N GLY A 354 -30.73 -13.93 -2.64
CA GLY A 354 -30.36 -14.70 -1.45
C GLY A 354 -29.31 -14.02 -0.56
N GLU A 355 -29.51 -14.08 0.76
CA GLU A 355 -28.49 -13.70 1.75
C GLU A 355 -27.51 -14.86 1.96
N ASP A 356 -26.55 -15.06 1.04
CA ASP A 356 -25.42 -15.96 1.29
C ASP A 356 -24.34 -15.23 2.11
N ASP A 357 -23.83 -15.89 3.16
CA ASP A 357 -22.81 -15.37 4.09
C ASP A 357 -21.49 -14.93 3.41
N ILE A 358 -21.22 -15.41 2.19
CA ILE A 358 -19.99 -15.14 1.41
C ILE A 358 -20.11 -13.90 0.52
N THR A 359 -21.34 -13.44 0.24
CA THR A 359 -21.61 -12.28 -0.62
C THR A 359 -20.83 -11.00 -0.21
N PRO A 360 -20.69 -10.67 1.09
CA PRO A 360 -19.88 -9.53 1.52
C PRO A 360 -18.40 -9.64 1.15
N LEU A 361 -17.83 -10.85 1.16
CA LEU A 361 -16.41 -11.07 0.80
C LEU A 361 -16.19 -10.86 -0.70
N PHE A 362 -17.11 -11.33 -1.56
CA PHE A 362 -17.00 -11.08 -3.00
C PHE A 362 -17.18 -9.61 -3.36
N ARG A 363 -18.11 -8.89 -2.70
CA ARG A 363 -18.24 -7.44 -2.84
C ARG A 363 -16.93 -6.73 -2.46
N ALA A 364 -16.35 -7.10 -1.32
CA ALA A 364 -15.08 -6.55 -0.86
C ALA A 364 -13.92 -6.87 -1.81
N LYS A 365 -13.89 -8.09 -2.36
CA LYS A 365 -12.93 -8.51 -3.40
C LYS A 365 -13.02 -7.62 -4.64
N ILE A 366 -14.22 -7.44 -5.19
CA ILE A 366 -14.44 -6.58 -6.37
C ILE A 366 -13.94 -5.15 -6.08
N ALA A 367 -14.22 -4.62 -4.89
CA ALA A 367 -13.76 -3.28 -4.49
C ALA A 367 -12.22 -3.18 -4.32
N CYS A 368 -11.52 -4.28 -4.01
CA CYS A 368 -10.06 -4.32 -3.90
C CYS A 368 -9.34 -4.41 -5.24
N LEU A 369 -9.94 -5.04 -6.26
CA LEU A 369 -9.25 -5.36 -7.52
C LEU A 369 -8.69 -4.12 -8.23
N PRO A 370 -9.43 -3.01 -8.46
CA PRO A 370 -8.87 -1.84 -9.13
C PRO A 370 -7.65 -1.25 -8.42
N GLU A 371 -7.64 -1.23 -7.09
CA GLU A 371 -6.50 -0.77 -6.30
C GLU A 371 -5.29 -1.70 -6.47
N ARG A 372 -5.51 -3.02 -6.50
CA ARG A 372 -4.43 -3.99 -6.75
C ARG A 372 -3.72 -3.73 -8.09
N TYR A 373 -4.47 -3.49 -9.17
CA TYR A 373 -3.88 -3.20 -10.48
C TYR A 373 -3.27 -1.80 -10.57
N THR A 374 -3.78 -0.85 -9.78
CA THR A 374 -3.20 0.50 -9.63
C THR A 374 -1.84 0.42 -8.95
N ASP A 375 -1.76 -0.24 -7.79
CA ASP A 375 -0.55 -0.34 -6.98
C ASP A 375 0.59 -1.10 -7.69
N ARG A 376 0.25 -1.96 -8.66
CA ARG A 376 1.20 -2.70 -9.51
C ARG A 376 1.56 -1.98 -10.82
N HIS A 377 0.98 -0.79 -11.06
CA HIS A 377 1.17 0.00 -12.29
C HIS A 377 0.94 -0.79 -13.59
N GLU A 378 0.01 -1.76 -13.59
CA GLU A 378 -0.19 -2.63 -14.76
C GLU A 378 -0.88 -1.90 -15.92
N MET A 379 -1.84 -1.02 -15.60
CA MET A 379 -2.68 -0.34 -16.58
C MET A 379 -2.02 0.94 -17.10
N ASN A 380 -1.84 1.07 -18.41
CA ASN A 380 -1.31 2.29 -19.02
C ASN A 380 -2.34 3.41 -19.07
N MET A 381 -3.58 3.06 -19.41
CA MET A 381 -4.74 3.93 -19.43
C MET A 381 -5.95 3.18 -18.90
N LEU A 382 -6.93 3.92 -18.40
CA LEU A 382 -8.15 3.40 -17.81
C LEU A 382 -9.36 4.05 -18.46
N MET A 383 -10.20 3.21 -19.08
CA MET A 383 -11.48 3.62 -19.67
C MET A 383 -12.62 3.37 -18.69
N VAL A 384 -13.44 4.39 -18.46
CA VAL A 384 -14.57 4.33 -17.53
C VAL A 384 -15.88 4.30 -18.32
N CYS A 385 -16.64 3.20 -18.18
CA CYS A 385 -17.96 3.00 -18.77
C CYS A 385 -19.03 3.04 -17.66
N THR A 386 -19.64 4.21 -17.44
CA THR A 386 -20.55 4.48 -16.31
C THR A 386 -19.88 4.17 -14.96
N ALA A 387 -19.38 5.19 -14.28
CA ALA A 387 -18.51 5.02 -13.11
C ALA A 387 -19.25 4.40 -11.90
N ALA A 388 -20.47 4.87 -11.63
CA ALA A 388 -21.27 4.46 -10.47
C ALA A 388 -22.75 4.37 -10.86
N ASP A 389 -23.42 3.33 -10.33
CA ASP A 389 -24.86 3.14 -10.44
C ASP A 389 -25.62 3.85 -9.33
N ARG A 390 -25.14 3.76 -8.09
CA ARG A 390 -25.83 4.35 -6.93
C ARG A 390 -25.09 5.57 -6.42
N ARG A 391 -25.84 6.47 -5.78
CA ARG A 391 -25.27 7.63 -5.11
C ARG A 391 -24.27 7.25 -4.00
N ASP A 392 -24.53 6.16 -3.30
CA ASP A 392 -23.71 5.71 -2.17
C ASP A 392 -22.30 5.27 -2.62
N ASP A 393 -22.17 4.83 -3.88
CA ASP A 393 -20.91 4.34 -4.44
C ASP A 393 -19.97 5.46 -4.90
N VAL A 394 -20.51 6.67 -5.11
CA VAL A 394 -19.78 7.81 -5.69
C VAL A 394 -18.48 8.10 -4.96
N VAL A 395 -18.48 8.05 -3.63
CA VAL A 395 -17.29 8.35 -2.82
C VAL A 395 -16.27 7.22 -2.93
N ALA A 396 -16.70 5.96 -2.86
CA ALA A 396 -15.80 4.81 -2.94
C ALA A 396 -15.15 4.71 -4.33
N VAL A 397 -15.94 4.84 -5.39
CA VAL A 397 -15.47 4.85 -6.78
C VAL A 397 -14.59 6.08 -7.04
N GLY A 398 -15.00 7.25 -6.56
CA GLY A 398 -14.23 8.49 -6.66
C GLY A 398 -12.82 8.34 -6.07
N ARG A 399 -12.70 7.82 -4.84
CA ARG A 399 -11.39 7.58 -4.20
C ARG A 399 -10.53 6.60 -4.98
N THR A 400 -11.14 5.53 -5.49
CA THR A 400 -10.44 4.51 -6.30
C THR A 400 -9.83 5.12 -7.56
N LEU A 401 -10.61 5.93 -8.29
CA LEU A 401 -10.13 6.59 -9.51
C LEU A 401 -9.16 7.74 -9.21
N GLU A 402 -9.35 8.49 -8.12
CA GLU A 402 -8.41 9.51 -7.66
C GLU A 402 -7.05 8.89 -7.34
N HIS A 403 -7.03 7.75 -6.63
CA HIS A 403 -5.81 6.98 -6.35
C HIS A 403 -5.08 6.58 -7.64
N TRP A 404 -5.81 6.06 -8.62
CA TRP A 404 -5.23 5.73 -9.93
C TRP A 404 -4.61 6.95 -10.62
N VAL A 405 -5.28 8.10 -10.60
CA VAL A 405 -4.74 9.34 -11.20
C VAL A 405 -3.48 9.81 -10.45
N LYS A 406 -3.46 9.73 -9.12
CA LYS A 406 -2.30 10.09 -8.30
C LYS A 406 -1.09 9.21 -8.61
N GLU A 407 -1.27 7.89 -8.62
CA GLU A 407 -0.20 6.93 -8.90
C GLU A 407 0.31 7.03 -10.35
N MET A 408 -0.57 7.29 -11.32
CA MET A 408 -0.21 7.22 -12.74
C MET A 408 0.20 8.55 -13.36
N HIS A 409 -0.39 9.67 -12.94
CA HIS A 409 -0.14 11.01 -13.49
C HIS A 409 0.50 11.98 -12.49
N GLY A 410 0.62 11.58 -11.23
CA GLY A 410 1.22 12.37 -10.16
C GLY A 410 0.19 13.05 -9.25
N GLU A 411 0.64 13.51 -8.09
CA GLU A 411 -0.21 14.03 -7.02
C GLU A 411 -0.81 15.41 -7.35
N ASN A 412 -0.10 16.24 -8.13
CA ASN A 412 -0.44 17.65 -8.31
C ASN A 412 -0.78 18.01 -9.77
N PRO A 413 -1.71 18.97 -10.01
CA PRO A 413 -2.09 19.42 -11.36
C PRO A 413 -0.91 19.89 -12.23
N GLN A 414 0.14 20.46 -11.64
CA GLN A 414 1.34 20.91 -12.34
C GLN A 414 2.15 19.77 -12.97
N VAL A 415 2.15 18.60 -12.34
CA VAL A 415 2.80 17.40 -12.88
C VAL A 415 1.91 16.78 -13.95
N ARG A 416 0.59 16.72 -13.67
CA ARG A 416 -0.41 16.16 -14.58
C ARG A 416 -0.51 16.91 -15.91
N SER A 417 -0.43 18.23 -15.90
CA SER A 417 -0.55 19.07 -17.11
C SER A 417 0.55 18.86 -18.16
N ARG A 418 1.63 18.15 -17.79
CA ARG A 418 2.70 17.77 -18.73
C ARG A 418 2.27 16.67 -19.71
N ARG A 419 1.12 16.04 -19.47
CA ARG A 419 0.64 14.85 -20.19
C ARG A 419 -0.84 14.96 -20.48
N LYS A 420 -1.30 14.15 -21.43
CA LYS A 420 -2.74 13.93 -21.61
C LYS A 420 -3.26 13.00 -20.51
N PRO A 421 -4.55 13.12 -20.15
CA PRO A 421 -5.14 12.23 -19.17
C PRO A 421 -5.26 10.81 -19.72
N GLY A 422 -4.62 9.85 -19.05
CA GLY A 422 -4.83 8.43 -19.23
C GLY A 422 -6.12 7.87 -18.60
N LEU A 423 -6.84 8.64 -17.77
CA LEU A 423 -8.18 8.29 -17.30
C LEU A 423 -9.21 8.88 -18.25
N VAL A 424 -10.04 8.06 -18.88
CA VAL A 424 -10.95 8.49 -19.94
C VAL A 424 -12.35 7.96 -19.71
N TRP A 425 -13.34 8.84 -19.58
CA TRP A 425 -14.75 8.46 -19.63
C TRP A 425 -15.15 8.18 -21.07
N VAL A 426 -15.69 6.99 -21.34
CA VAL A 426 -16.11 6.61 -22.69
C VAL A 426 -17.62 6.44 -22.70
N LEU A 427 -18.30 7.33 -23.43
CA LEU A 427 -19.74 7.27 -23.64
C LEU A 427 -20.04 6.25 -24.75
N THR A 428 -20.76 5.18 -24.38
CA THR A 428 -21.14 4.08 -25.27
C THR A 428 -22.66 4.05 -25.47
N PRO A 429 -23.18 3.27 -26.44
CA PRO A 429 -24.63 3.09 -26.60
C PRO A 429 -25.33 2.50 -25.37
N PHE A 430 -24.57 1.90 -24.44
CA PHE A 430 -25.04 1.29 -23.20
C PHE A 430 -24.88 2.21 -21.98
N ASP A 431 -24.64 3.51 -22.21
CA ASP A 431 -24.50 4.49 -21.14
C ASP A 431 -25.86 4.85 -20.54
N ARG A 432 -25.91 5.02 -19.21
CA ARG A 432 -27.13 5.37 -18.49
C ARG A 432 -27.73 6.70 -18.90
N ARG A 433 -26.94 7.65 -19.40
CA ARG A 433 -27.45 8.91 -19.94
C ARG A 433 -28.43 8.70 -21.11
N MET A 434 -28.37 7.53 -21.75
CA MET A 434 -29.22 7.16 -22.86
C MET A 434 -30.44 6.34 -22.42
N THR A 435 -30.29 5.51 -21.38
CA THR A 435 -31.34 4.59 -20.91
C THR A 435 -32.17 5.14 -19.74
N GLU A 436 -31.59 6.00 -18.90
CA GLU A 436 -32.15 6.51 -17.65
C GLU A 436 -31.99 8.04 -17.53
N SER A 437 -32.79 8.67 -16.67
CA SER A 437 -32.73 10.11 -16.44
C SER A 437 -31.69 10.53 -15.37
N VAL A 438 -31.22 9.59 -14.55
CA VAL A 438 -30.29 9.84 -13.44
C VAL A 438 -28.97 9.15 -13.72
N HIS A 439 -27.86 9.87 -13.56
CA HIS A 439 -26.51 9.32 -13.63
C HIS A 439 -25.61 9.98 -12.58
N TYR A 440 -24.59 9.24 -12.11
CA TYR A 440 -23.71 9.69 -11.03
C TYR A 440 -22.28 10.01 -11.48
N ASP A 441 -21.98 9.83 -12.77
CA ASP A 441 -20.66 10.10 -13.36
C ASP A 441 -20.11 11.50 -13.03
N GLU A 442 -20.94 12.54 -13.13
CA GLU A 442 -20.46 13.90 -12.86
C GLU A 442 -20.04 14.07 -11.39
N ALA A 443 -20.69 13.38 -10.46
CA ALA A 443 -20.33 13.43 -9.05
C ALA A 443 -18.98 12.73 -8.82
N VAL A 444 -18.74 11.60 -9.50
CA VAL A 444 -17.45 10.91 -9.49
C VAL A 444 -16.36 11.77 -10.15
N GLN A 445 -16.63 12.36 -11.31
CA GLN A 445 -15.70 13.25 -12.02
C GLN A 445 -15.26 14.43 -11.16
N ARG A 446 -16.21 15.09 -10.47
CA ARG A 446 -15.92 16.18 -9.53
C ARG A 446 -15.07 15.73 -8.34
N HIS A 447 -15.22 14.48 -7.91
CA HIS A 447 -14.39 13.91 -6.85
C HIS A 447 -12.94 13.67 -7.31
N VAL A 448 -12.76 13.18 -8.54
CA VAL A 448 -11.44 12.81 -9.08
C VAL A 448 -10.57 14.02 -9.40
N GLY A 449 -11.14 15.07 -10.02
CA GLY A 449 -10.39 16.26 -10.39
C GLY A 449 -10.98 17.03 -11.57
N ASN A 450 -10.16 17.87 -12.21
CA ASN A 450 -10.65 18.71 -13.30
C ASN A 450 -10.62 17.97 -14.65
N PRO A 451 -11.51 18.34 -15.58
CA PRO A 451 -11.41 17.87 -16.96
C PRO A 451 -10.13 18.39 -17.61
N GLY A 452 -9.47 17.52 -18.39
CA GLY A 452 -8.25 17.83 -19.14
C GLY A 452 -6.95 17.65 -18.37
N ASP A 453 -6.96 17.76 -17.03
CA ASP A 453 -5.78 17.48 -16.19
C ASP A 453 -5.80 16.05 -15.62
N ALA A 454 -6.90 15.67 -14.96
CA ALA A 454 -7.06 14.39 -14.29
C ALA A 454 -7.73 13.37 -15.21
N TRP A 455 -8.68 13.82 -16.04
CA TRP A 455 -9.47 12.94 -16.88
C TRP A 455 -9.89 13.56 -18.22
N GLY A 456 -10.13 12.70 -19.20
CA GLY A 456 -10.69 13.03 -20.52
C GLY A 456 -12.03 12.35 -20.78
N ALA A 457 -12.69 12.72 -21.88
CA ALA A 457 -13.93 12.08 -22.32
C ALA A 457 -13.91 11.80 -23.83
N LEU A 458 -14.42 10.63 -24.21
CA LEU A 458 -14.56 10.20 -25.60
C LEU A 458 -15.99 9.71 -25.87
N LEU A 459 -16.42 9.87 -27.12
CA LEU A 459 -17.72 9.44 -27.61
C LEU A 459 -17.53 8.25 -28.56
N ALA A 460 -17.96 7.07 -28.14
CA ALA A 460 -17.84 5.81 -28.86
C ALA A 460 -19.24 5.22 -29.15
N MET A 461 -20.08 5.99 -29.84
CA MET A 461 -21.48 5.61 -30.13
C MET A 461 -21.63 4.90 -31.47
N ASP A 462 -20.68 5.11 -32.38
CA ASP A 462 -20.69 4.65 -33.77
C ASP A 462 -19.28 4.28 -34.22
N ASP A 463 -19.17 3.62 -35.37
CA ASP A 463 -17.87 3.18 -35.93
C ASP A 463 -16.88 4.34 -36.11
N ARG A 464 -17.36 5.56 -36.40
CA ARG A 464 -16.52 6.76 -36.51
C ARG A 464 -16.03 7.26 -35.16
N GLY A 465 -16.85 7.17 -34.12
CA GLY A 465 -16.45 7.43 -32.73
C GLY A 465 -15.40 6.43 -32.26
N LEU A 466 -15.63 5.14 -32.53
CA LEU A 466 -14.68 4.06 -32.26
C LEU A 466 -13.34 4.29 -32.96
N GLN A 467 -13.33 4.64 -34.25
CA GLN A 467 -12.08 4.91 -34.97
C GLN A 467 -11.30 6.08 -34.36
N ARG A 468 -11.99 7.18 -34.03
CA ARG A 468 -11.34 8.33 -33.37
C ARG A 468 -10.75 7.99 -32.00
N MET A 469 -11.44 7.12 -31.25
CA MET A 469 -10.92 6.59 -30.00
C MET A 469 -9.67 5.75 -30.25
N ALA A 470 -9.73 4.80 -31.18
CA ALA A 470 -8.60 3.97 -31.56
C ALA A 470 -7.38 4.82 -31.98
N ASP A 471 -7.56 5.81 -32.85
CA ASP A 471 -6.52 6.75 -33.28
C ASP A 471 -5.88 7.50 -32.08
N TYR A 472 -6.69 7.88 -31.08
CA TYR A 472 -6.21 8.47 -29.84
C TYR A 472 -5.38 7.47 -29.02
N LEU A 473 -5.83 6.22 -28.89
CA LEU A 473 -5.11 5.17 -28.16
C LEU A 473 -3.77 4.83 -28.82
N VAL A 474 -3.71 4.77 -30.15
CA VAL A 474 -2.47 4.58 -30.93
C VAL A 474 -1.45 5.68 -30.65
N ALA A 475 -1.90 6.91 -30.40
CA ALA A 475 -1.00 8.01 -30.07
C ALA A 475 -0.44 7.91 -28.64
N GLU A 476 -1.24 7.45 -27.67
CA GLU A 476 -0.92 7.54 -26.24
C GLU A 476 -0.43 6.22 -25.60
N ILE A 477 -0.79 5.05 -26.14
CA ILE A 477 -0.32 3.73 -25.65
C ILE A 477 0.98 3.36 -26.36
N ARG A 478 2.05 4.14 -26.10
CA ARG A 478 3.38 3.85 -26.65
C ARG A 478 4.34 3.31 -25.59
N PRO A 479 5.19 2.31 -25.90
CA PRO A 479 6.12 1.75 -24.93
C PRO A 479 7.02 2.82 -24.32
N GLU A 480 7.44 3.82 -25.10
CA GLU A 480 8.30 4.90 -24.63
C GLU A 480 7.62 5.77 -23.55
N ILE A 481 6.30 5.99 -23.66
CA ILE A 481 5.55 6.78 -22.66
C ILE A 481 5.54 6.03 -21.32
N ARG A 482 5.32 4.71 -21.35
CA ARG A 482 5.39 3.87 -20.15
C ARG A 482 6.79 3.88 -19.53
N LEU A 483 7.83 3.65 -20.34
CA LEU A 483 9.21 3.59 -19.87
C LEU A 483 9.66 4.94 -19.30
N ASN A 484 9.32 6.06 -19.95
CA ASN A 484 9.61 7.39 -19.42
C ASN A 484 8.93 7.64 -18.07
N ARG A 485 7.66 7.23 -17.92
CA ARG A 485 6.95 7.34 -16.64
C ARG A 485 7.61 6.51 -15.54
N LEU A 486 8.00 5.26 -15.84
CA LEU A 486 8.70 4.42 -14.87
C LEU A 486 10.08 5.00 -14.51
N ALA A 487 10.80 5.58 -15.48
CA ALA A 487 12.05 6.27 -15.24
C ALA A 487 11.89 7.49 -14.32
N GLU A 488 10.81 8.27 -14.47
CA GLU A 488 10.51 9.37 -13.55
C GLU A 488 10.21 8.88 -12.13
N GLN A 489 9.48 7.77 -11.98
CA GLN A 489 9.23 7.17 -10.66
C GLN A 489 10.51 6.64 -10.01
N ARG A 490 11.42 6.07 -10.80
CA ARG A 490 12.77 5.70 -10.35
C ARG A 490 13.55 6.92 -9.87
N ASP A 491 13.52 8.01 -10.63
CA ASP A 491 14.27 9.21 -10.29
C ASP A 491 13.74 9.87 -9.02
N GLU A 492 12.42 9.85 -8.82
CA GLU A 492 11.79 10.31 -7.58
C GLU A 492 12.15 9.41 -6.39
N LEU A 493 12.12 8.09 -6.54
CA LEU A 493 12.59 7.16 -5.51
C LEU A 493 14.06 7.39 -5.15
N ARG A 494 14.91 7.60 -6.17
CA ARG A 494 16.32 7.89 -5.96
C ARG A 494 16.51 9.21 -5.22
N ARG A 495 15.73 10.25 -5.55
CA ARG A 495 15.74 11.54 -4.84
C ARG A 495 15.34 11.36 -3.39
N GLU A 496 14.25 10.63 -3.13
CA GLU A 496 13.78 10.35 -1.77
C GLU A 496 14.85 9.61 -0.94
N LEU A 497 15.49 8.60 -1.51
CA LEU A 497 16.56 7.86 -0.84
C LEU A 497 17.82 8.71 -0.63
N ALA A 498 18.31 9.37 -1.69
CA ALA A 498 19.58 10.08 -1.67
C ALA A 498 19.52 11.43 -0.96
N ASP A 499 18.43 12.19 -1.11
CA ASP A 499 18.36 13.57 -0.59
C ASP A 499 17.65 13.63 0.76
N ASN A 500 16.61 12.80 1.00
CA ASN A 500 15.78 12.89 2.21
C ASN A 500 16.14 11.83 3.27
N LEU A 501 16.30 10.57 2.88
CA LEU A 501 16.49 9.48 3.85
C LEU A 501 17.96 9.25 4.24
N LEU A 502 18.85 9.13 3.26
CA LEU A 502 20.26 8.77 3.48
C LEU A 502 21.23 9.95 3.34
N GLY A 503 20.83 11.01 2.63
CA GLY A 503 21.71 12.13 2.29
C GLY A 503 22.32 12.86 3.48
N SER A 504 21.54 13.02 4.56
CA SER A 504 22.02 13.68 5.78
C SER A 504 23.08 12.88 6.55
N TRP A 505 23.20 11.58 6.26
CA TRP A 505 24.20 10.70 6.86
C TRP A 505 25.50 10.62 6.05
N TYR A 506 25.49 11.13 4.82
CA TYR A 506 26.66 11.16 3.95
C TYR A 506 27.35 12.53 4.00
N GLN A 507 28.67 12.52 4.23
CA GLN A 507 29.50 13.73 4.17
C GLN A 507 30.69 13.47 3.25
N GLU A 508 30.78 14.22 2.14
CA GLU A 508 31.98 14.21 1.28
C GLU A 508 33.14 14.92 2.00
N GLY A 509 34.06 14.14 2.58
CA GLY A 509 35.29 14.64 3.21
C GLY A 509 35.12 15.11 4.67
N GLU A 510 36.23 15.56 5.28
CA GLU A 510 36.29 15.91 6.71
C GLU A 510 35.52 17.18 7.08
N THR A 511 35.24 18.07 6.11
CA THR A 511 34.53 19.34 6.34
C THR A 511 33.41 19.52 5.31
N ALA A 512 32.16 19.62 5.77
CA ALA A 512 31.02 19.94 4.92
C ALA A 512 31.24 21.28 4.17
N ASP A 513 30.95 21.34 2.86
CA ASP A 513 31.07 22.58 2.09
C ASP A 513 30.11 23.66 2.65
N PRO A 514 30.63 24.72 3.30
CA PRO A 514 29.80 25.76 3.89
C PRO A 514 29.01 26.54 2.82
N ALA A 515 29.51 26.61 1.57
CA ALA A 515 28.84 27.32 0.49
C ALA A 515 27.59 26.58 -0.01
N GLN A 516 27.64 25.24 -0.05
CA GLN A 516 26.49 24.42 -0.41
C GLN A 516 25.38 24.53 0.64
N LYS A 517 25.72 24.43 1.94
CA LYS A 517 24.77 24.64 3.03
C LYS A 517 24.15 26.05 3.01
N GLN A 518 24.94 27.09 2.76
CA GLN A 518 24.41 28.46 2.64
C GLN A 518 23.41 28.61 1.47
N ARG A 519 23.65 27.96 0.33
CA ARG A 519 22.70 28.00 -0.81
C ARG A 519 21.39 27.28 -0.49
N THR A 520 21.46 26.14 0.20
CA THR A 520 20.29 25.40 0.66
C THR A 520 19.45 26.25 1.60
N VAL A 521 20.08 26.85 2.62
CA VAL A 521 19.41 27.74 3.59
C VAL A 521 18.80 28.97 2.90
N GLN A 522 19.50 29.61 1.97
CA GLN A 522 18.95 30.74 1.21
C GLN A 522 17.72 30.35 0.37
N THR A 523 17.71 29.13 -0.17
CA THR A 523 16.56 28.62 -0.95
C THR A 523 15.35 28.42 -0.06
N VAL A 524 15.53 27.82 1.13
CA VAL A 524 14.47 27.61 2.12
C VAL A 524 13.94 28.95 2.63
N ILE A 525 14.83 29.87 3.02
CA ILE A 525 14.44 31.21 3.51
C ILE A 525 13.65 31.96 2.43
N LYS A 526 14.13 31.97 1.18
CA LYS A 526 13.44 32.67 0.09
C LYS A 526 12.06 32.08 -0.17
N ALA A 527 11.90 30.75 -0.13
CA ALA A 527 10.61 30.11 -0.26
C ALA A 527 9.65 30.50 0.88
N LEU A 528 10.12 30.46 2.13
CA LEU A 528 9.32 30.83 3.30
C LEU A 528 8.98 32.33 3.34
N GLN A 529 9.89 33.21 2.91
CA GLN A 529 9.65 34.67 2.84
C GLN A 529 8.52 35.06 1.89
N THR A 530 8.26 34.26 0.84
CA THR A 530 7.12 34.53 -0.06
C THR A 530 5.76 34.24 0.58
N ARG A 531 5.73 33.58 1.74
CA ARG A 531 4.53 33.06 2.42
C ARG A 531 4.53 33.40 3.92
N THR A 532 4.81 34.65 4.29
CA THR A 532 4.85 35.09 5.70
C THR A 532 3.53 34.91 6.46
N GLY A 533 2.39 34.92 5.77
CA GLY A 533 1.06 34.77 6.39
C GLY A 533 0.79 33.41 7.04
N VAL A 534 1.57 32.38 6.71
CA VAL A 534 1.39 31.00 7.24
C VAL A 534 2.50 30.59 8.21
N HIS A 535 3.40 31.52 8.59
CA HIS A 535 4.50 31.23 9.52
C HIS A 535 4.01 30.85 10.92
N GLY A 536 2.94 31.49 11.41
CA GLY A 536 2.36 31.15 12.71
C GLY A 536 1.84 29.71 12.77
N GLU A 537 1.17 29.27 11.70
CA GLU A 537 0.67 27.90 11.58
C GLU A 537 1.83 26.89 11.47
N LEU A 538 2.89 27.22 10.71
CA LEU A 538 4.08 26.38 10.63
C LEU A 538 4.75 26.22 12.01
N LEU A 539 4.99 27.32 12.73
CA LEU A 539 5.61 27.30 14.06
C LEU A 539 4.78 26.49 15.07
N GLU A 540 3.46 26.59 15.03
CA GLU A 540 2.56 25.78 15.86
C GLU A 540 2.73 24.29 15.55
N LYS A 541 2.89 23.91 14.28
CA LYS A 541 3.04 22.51 13.86
C LYS A 541 4.43 21.92 14.12
N LEU A 542 5.47 22.73 14.36
CA LEU A 542 6.78 22.22 14.77
C LEU A 542 6.80 21.64 16.19
N LEU A 543 5.84 22.04 17.03
CA LEU A 543 5.72 21.54 18.39
C LEU A 543 4.82 20.31 18.47
N PRO A 544 5.18 19.33 19.32
CA PRO A 544 4.34 18.17 19.54
C PRO A 544 3.10 18.54 20.36
N GLY A 545 2.01 17.80 20.18
CA GLY A 545 0.81 17.97 20.98
C GLY A 545 1.04 17.61 22.45
N ARG A 546 0.46 18.37 23.37
CA ARG A 546 0.59 18.12 24.82
C ARG A 546 0.10 16.73 25.21
N ASP A 547 -0.97 16.24 24.61
CA ASP A 547 -1.55 14.93 24.92
C ASP A 547 -0.60 13.77 24.56
N GLU A 548 0.24 13.95 23.55
CA GLU A 548 1.17 12.93 23.09
C GLU A 548 2.34 12.77 24.06
N LEU A 549 2.89 13.88 24.55
CA LEU A 549 3.92 13.86 25.59
C LEU A 549 3.43 13.24 26.90
N HIS A 550 2.15 13.45 27.24
CA HIS A 550 1.53 12.77 28.39
C HIS A 550 1.41 11.27 28.17
N ARG A 551 1.15 10.82 26.94
CA ARG A 551 1.11 9.40 26.61
C ARG A 551 2.49 8.79 26.80
N ILE A 552 3.52 9.43 26.23
CA ILE A 552 4.92 9.00 26.37
C ILE A 552 5.33 8.89 27.85
N TYR A 553 5.00 9.90 28.66
CA TYR A 553 5.31 9.87 30.10
C TYR A 553 4.63 8.70 30.83
N ARG A 554 3.35 8.43 30.50
CA ARG A 554 2.61 7.31 31.10
C ARG A 554 3.17 5.96 30.70
N GLU A 555 3.46 5.75 29.41
CA GLU A 555 4.05 4.50 28.91
C GLU A 555 5.37 4.16 29.61
N LEU A 556 6.23 5.16 29.84
CA LEU A 556 7.50 5.00 30.58
C LEU A 556 7.29 4.72 32.08
N SER A 557 6.24 5.29 32.68
CA SER A 557 5.93 5.13 34.10
C SER A 557 5.21 3.82 34.42
N GLU A 558 4.58 3.18 33.43
CA GLU A 558 3.84 1.92 33.58
C GLU A 558 4.69 0.67 33.26
N GLN A 559 5.93 0.84 32.77
CA GLN A 559 6.88 -0.26 32.59
C GLN A 559 7.37 -0.79 33.95
N PRO A 560 7.20 -2.09 34.28
CA PRO A 560 7.66 -2.65 35.55
C PRO A 560 9.19 -2.71 35.65
N ASP A 561 9.72 -2.46 36.86
CA ASP A 561 11.16 -2.34 37.18
C ASP A 561 12.02 -3.58 36.84
N ASP A 562 11.44 -4.76 36.61
CA ASP A 562 12.19 -5.99 36.24
C ASP A 562 12.86 -5.89 34.84
N ALA A 563 12.44 -4.95 34.00
CA ALA A 563 13.07 -4.71 32.70
C ALA A 563 14.32 -3.81 32.76
N ARG A 564 14.58 -3.14 33.89
CA ARG A 564 15.59 -2.06 33.98
C ARG A 564 17.00 -2.51 34.41
N VAL A 565 17.20 -3.78 34.77
CA VAL A 565 18.52 -4.31 35.19
C VAL A 565 19.36 -4.81 33.99
N GLN A 566 18.81 -4.86 32.76
CA GLN A 566 19.52 -5.39 31.59
C GLN A 566 20.28 -4.33 30.77
N ASP A 567 20.08 -3.03 31.01
CA ASP A 567 20.63 -1.97 30.13
C ASP A 567 22.09 -1.56 30.42
N GLU A 568 22.78 -2.16 31.39
CA GLU A 568 24.22 -1.89 31.65
C GLU A 568 25.19 -3.01 31.22
N ALA A 569 24.70 -4.10 30.63
CA ALA A 569 25.56 -5.12 30.01
C ALA A 569 25.20 -5.26 28.53
N GLY A 570 26.13 -4.90 27.66
CA GLY A 570 25.93 -4.99 26.22
C GLY A 570 25.56 -6.40 25.73
N VAL A 571 24.69 -6.39 24.72
CA VAL A 571 24.31 -7.46 23.79
C VAL A 571 23.27 -8.49 24.30
N GLU A 572 22.26 -8.70 23.44
CA GLU A 572 21.19 -9.72 23.43
C GLU A 572 19.84 -9.38 24.10
N SER A 573 19.12 -8.38 23.57
CA SER A 573 17.65 -8.41 23.64
C SER A 573 17.10 -9.21 22.46
N PHE A 574 16.97 -10.53 22.64
CA PHE A 574 15.94 -11.42 22.09
C PHE A 574 16.35 -12.89 22.35
N GLY A 575 16.13 -13.37 23.58
CA GLY A 575 16.30 -14.78 23.91
C GLY A 575 16.03 -15.08 25.38
N ILE A 576 14.82 -15.55 25.71
CA ILE A 576 14.58 -16.22 27.00
C ILE A 576 14.69 -17.73 26.76
N GLY A 577 15.93 -18.23 26.84
CA GLY A 577 16.24 -19.63 27.08
C GLY A 577 16.46 -19.84 28.57
N ILE A 578 15.53 -20.50 29.23
CA ILE A 578 15.59 -20.82 30.67
C ILE A 578 16.72 -21.84 30.90
N ASN A 579 17.77 -21.46 31.63
CA ASN A 579 18.63 -22.41 32.33
C ASN A 579 18.68 -22.02 33.81
N ILE A 580 17.81 -22.64 34.59
CA ILE A 580 17.78 -22.54 36.05
C ILE A 580 18.75 -23.60 36.59
N ASP A 581 19.86 -23.16 37.19
CA ASP A 581 20.67 -23.99 38.06
C ASP A 581 20.19 -23.81 39.53
N LEU A 582 19.51 -24.84 40.04
CA LEU A 582 18.77 -24.83 41.31
C LEU A 582 19.65 -25.12 42.55
N PHE A 583 20.98 -25.03 42.45
CA PHE A 583 21.90 -25.45 43.52
C PHE A 583 23.12 -24.54 43.79
N ALA A 584 23.15 -23.29 43.33
CA ALA A 584 24.23 -22.38 43.69
C ALA A 584 24.03 -21.76 45.10
N GLU A 585 24.95 -22.06 46.02
CA GLU A 585 24.94 -21.60 47.42
C GLU A 585 25.09 -20.08 47.56
N GLN A 586 24.31 -19.51 48.48
CA GLN A 586 24.22 -18.08 48.81
C GLN A 586 25.57 -17.51 49.29
N GLN A 587 26.06 -16.46 48.63
CA GLN A 587 27.06 -15.56 49.20
C GLN A 587 26.51 -14.13 49.23
N ASP A 588 26.35 -13.62 50.46
CA ASP A 588 26.02 -12.23 50.77
C ASP A 588 26.93 -11.26 50.00
N THR A 589 26.35 -10.49 49.08
CA THR A 589 26.99 -9.29 48.53
C THR A 589 26.05 -8.11 48.71
N GLN A 590 26.56 -7.07 49.35
CA GLN A 590 25.83 -5.87 49.79
C GLN A 590 25.15 -5.17 48.61
N VAL A 591 23.83 -5.01 48.72
CA VAL A 591 23.00 -4.22 47.80
C VAL A 591 23.30 -2.73 47.99
N TRP A 592 24.04 -2.14 47.05
CA TRP A 592 24.03 -0.69 46.82
C TRP A 592 22.83 -0.40 45.90
N GLN A 593 21.75 0.14 46.47
CA GLN A 593 20.61 0.66 45.72
C GLN A 593 20.92 2.09 45.24
N GLU A 594 21.32 2.24 43.98
CA GLU A 594 21.12 3.50 43.25
C GLU A 594 19.71 3.47 42.62
N LYS A 595 18.93 4.52 42.88
CA LYS A 595 17.59 4.70 42.31
C LYS A 595 17.70 5.15 40.86
N ALA A 596 16.97 4.45 39.98
CA ALA A 596 16.95 4.66 38.53
C ALA A 596 16.40 6.03 38.09
N ASP A 597 16.88 6.42 36.93
CA ASP A 597 16.93 7.73 36.27
C ASP A 597 15.66 8.05 35.45
N ASP A 598 14.49 8.18 36.11
CA ASP A 598 13.19 8.38 35.42
C ASP A 598 13.15 9.65 34.53
N GLY A 599 13.93 10.69 34.86
CA GLY A 599 13.95 11.96 34.12
C GLY A 599 14.71 11.90 32.79
N THR A 600 15.80 11.14 32.73
CA THR A 600 16.65 11.03 31.53
C THR A 600 16.01 10.14 30.47
N ALA A 601 15.36 9.04 30.88
CA ALA A 601 14.62 8.18 29.95
C ALA A 601 13.49 8.95 29.26
N PHE A 602 12.72 9.74 30.03
CA PHE A 602 11.69 10.62 29.47
C PHE A 602 12.28 11.68 28.53
N ALA A 603 13.38 12.35 28.91
CA ALA A 603 14.03 13.34 28.05
C ALA A 603 14.47 12.77 26.70
N ARG A 604 15.10 11.58 26.69
CA ARG A 604 15.51 10.90 25.45
C ARG A 604 14.31 10.55 24.58
N GLN A 605 13.23 10.03 25.18
CA GLN A 605 12.03 9.66 24.43
C GLN A 605 11.30 10.90 23.86
N VAL A 606 11.30 12.03 24.57
CA VAL A 606 10.77 13.31 24.06
C VAL A 606 11.59 13.79 22.87
N GLN A 607 12.92 13.76 22.95
CA GLN A 607 13.79 14.15 21.84
C GLN A 607 13.56 13.25 20.63
N ARG A 608 13.52 11.93 20.85
CA ARG A 608 13.22 10.93 19.82
C ARG A 608 11.87 11.19 19.15
N TYR A 609 10.82 11.43 19.94
CA TYR A 609 9.50 11.74 19.42
C TYR A 609 9.51 13.02 18.59
N TRP A 610 10.15 14.09 19.08
CA TRP A 610 10.18 15.37 18.39
C TRP A 610 10.92 15.31 17.04
N VAL A 611 12.05 14.61 16.97
CA VAL A 611 12.77 14.38 15.69
C VAL A 611 11.87 13.61 14.71
N ASN A 612 11.22 12.54 15.17
CA ASN A 612 10.29 11.78 14.34
C ASN A 612 9.06 12.60 13.93
N HIS A 613 8.58 13.49 14.80
CA HIS A 613 7.49 14.42 14.49
C HIS A 613 7.89 15.37 13.36
N LEU A 614 9.04 16.05 13.45
CA LEU A 614 9.54 16.95 12.41
C LEU A 614 9.67 16.24 11.06
N ARG A 615 10.28 15.05 11.05
CA ARG A 615 10.41 14.25 9.83
C ARG A 615 9.06 13.89 9.21
N SER A 616 7.96 13.85 9.97
CA SER A 616 6.63 13.43 9.47
C SER A 616 5.86 14.59 8.83
N LEU A 617 6.24 15.84 9.14
CA LEU A 617 5.56 17.02 8.63
C LEU A 617 5.58 17.14 7.09
N PRO A 618 6.68 16.83 6.38
CA PRO A 618 6.69 16.83 4.92
C PRO A 618 5.76 15.80 4.27
N GLU A 619 5.37 14.75 4.99
CA GLU A 619 4.43 13.72 4.51
C GLU A 619 2.96 14.18 4.66
N ASN A 620 2.70 15.28 5.36
CA ASN A 620 1.37 15.82 5.55
C ASN A 620 0.96 16.70 4.35
N GLU A 621 0.37 16.09 3.32
CA GLU A 621 -0.12 16.77 2.11
C GLU A 621 -0.98 18.02 2.41
N PRO A 622 -1.99 17.98 3.30
CA PRO A 622 -2.76 19.17 3.69
C PRO A 622 -1.88 20.31 4.22
N LEU A 623 -0.86 20.00 5.02
CA LEU A 623 0.06 20.99 5.55
C LEU A 623 0.93 21.58 4.44
N ILE A 624 1.46 20.74 3.54
CA ILE A 624 2.24 21.19 2.38
C ILE A 624 1.40 22.10 1.46
N ALA A 625 0.14 21.74 1.22
CA ALA A 625 -0.80 22.53 0.43
C ALA A 625 -1.12 23.87 1.11
N LEU A 626 -1.28 23.88 2.43
CA LEU A 626 -1.53 25.08 3.24
C LEU A 626 -0.32 26.04 3.22
N ILE A 627 0.89 25.52 3.42
CA ILE A 627 2.12 26.31 3.40
C ILE A 627 2.40 26.83 1.97
N GLY A 628 2.01 26.06 0.95
CA GLY A 628 2.19 26.43 -0.45
C GLY A 628 3.66 26.44 -0.89
N VAL A 629 4.48 25.61 -0.24
CA VAL A 629 5.91 25.41 -0.51
C VAL A 629 6.11 23.97 -0.97
N ALA A 630 7.08 23.72 -1.87
CA ALA A 630 7.32 22.38 -2.40
C ALA A 630 7.83 21.43 -1.29
N LYS A 631 7.37 20.16 -1.31
CA LYS A 631 7.79 19.11 -0.37
C LYS A 631 9.31 19.05 -0.14
N PRO A 632 10.18 19.08 -1.17
CA PRO A 632 11.63 19.04 -0.98
C PRO A 632 12.18 20.21 -0.14
N THR A 633 11.58 21.40 -0.26
CA THR A 633 12.00 22.56 0.55
C THR A 633 11.63 22.38 2.02
N VAL A 634 10.50 21.73 2.31
CA VAL A 634 10.09 21.44 3.70
C VAL A 634 10.93 20.32 4.30
N GLU A 635 11.26 19.27 3.52
CA GLU A 635 12.22 18.22 3.92
C GLU A 635 13.57 18.84 4.35
N LEU A 636 14.11 19.74 3.54
CA LEU A 636 15.34 20.47 3.85
C LEU A 636 15.23 21.34 5.11
N LEU A 637 14.11 22.03 5.30
CA LEU A 637 13.87 22.81 6.52
C LEU A 637 13.91 21.91 7.76
N MET A 638 13.24 20.76 7.72
CA MET A 638 13.19 19.83 8.85
C MET A 638 14.57 19.26 9.17
N GLU A 639 15.35 18.90 8.16
CA GLU A 639 16.74 18.45 8.34
C GLU A 639 17.61 19.50 9.05
N GLU A 640 17.53 20.76 8.62
CA GLU A 640 18.32 21.83 9.23
C GLU A 640 17.89 22.09 10.70
N LEU A 641 16.59 21.97 11.01
CA LEU A 641 16.09 22.07 12.39
C LEU A 641 16.60 20.94 13.28
N ILE A 642 16.58 19.70 12.77
CA ILE A 642 17.10 18.54 13.48
C ILE A 642 18.60 18.72 13.73
N THR A 643 19.36 19.07 12.68
CA THR A 643 20.80 19.33 12.80
C THR A 643 21.12 20.48 13.78
N ALA A 644 20.33 21.56 13.78
CA ALA A 644 20.47 22.66 14.73
C ALA A 644 20.19 22.21 16.18
N SER A 645 19.22 21.32 16.39
CA SER A 645 18.90 20.81 17.73
C SER A 645 20.05 20.04 18.38
N PHE A 646 20.80 19.28 17.59
CA PHE A 646 22.01 18.59 18.06
C PHE A 646 23.17 19.57 18.28
N ARG A 647 23.35 20.53 17.38
CA ARG A 647 24.39 21.56 17.51
C ARG A 647 24.19 22.46 18.74
N LEU A 648 22.95 22.76 19.09
CA LEU A 648 22.58 23.58 20.26
C LEU A 648 22.34 22.73 21.52
N GLU A 649 22.68 21.44 21.51
CA GLU A 649 22.59 20.54 22.67
C GLU A 649 21.20 20.52 23.33
N MET A 650 20.14 20.54 22.51
CA MET A 650 18.76 20.54 22.99
C MET A 650 18.44 19.31 23.86
N GLY A 651 19.02 18.15 23.52
CA GLY A 651 18.89 16.92 24.32
C GLY A 651 19.42 17.09 25.74
N ASP A 652 20.58 17.71 25.90
CA ASP A 652 21.16 17.97 27.22
C ASP A 652 20.34 19.01 27.99
N ALA A 653 19.76 20.00 27.29
CA ALA A 653 18.83 20.94 27.89
C ALA A 653 17.56 20.25 28.43
N LEU A 654 17.00 19.28 27.69
CA LEU A 654 15.89 18.44 28.14
C LEU A 654 16.29 17.60 29.37
N ILE A 655 17.43 16.92 29.33
CA ILE A 655 17.91 16.10 30.46
C ILE A 655 18.11 16.96 31.71
N ARG A 656 18.76 18.14 31.59
CA ARG A 656 18.99 19.05 32.72
C ARG A 656 17.70 19.58 33.35
N THR A 657 16.70 19.89 32.53
CA THR A 657 15.42 20.47 33.02
C THR A 657 14.46 19.42 33.59
N LEU A 658 14.52 18.19 33.06
CA LEU A 658 13.65 17.08 33.47
C LEU A 658 14.26 16.22 34.61
N GLY A 659 15.59 16.15 34.72
CA GLY A 659 16.33 15.39 35.75
C GLY A 659 16.35 16.00 37.17
N GLY A 660 15.65 17.10 37.42
CA GLY A 660 15.57 17.71 38.76
C GLY A 660 14.62 16.95 39.70
N ALA A 661 15.16 16.20 40.66
CA ALA A 661 14.42 15.41 41.65
C ALA A 661 13.47 16.26 42.53
N LEU A 662 12.26 15.77 42.78
CA LEU A 662 11.32 16.27 43.79
C LEU A 662 10.92 15.14 44.77
N PRO A 663 10.64 15.46 46.05
CA PRO A 663 10.36 14.46 47.08
C PRO A 663 9.00 13.79 46.87
N ALA A 664 8.94 12.48 47.09
CA ALA A 664 7.81 11.62 46.75
C ALA A 664 6.54 11.82 47.61
N GLY A 665 5.39 12.00 46.94
CA GLY A 665 4.05 11.75 47.49
C GLY A 665 3.09 11.14 46.44
N THR A 666 2.35 10.09 46.81
CA THR A 666 1.54 9.25 45.88
C THR A 666 0.38 9.97 45.16
N ARG A 667 -0.05 11.15 45.63
CA ARG A 667 -1.07 12.00 44.96
C ARG A 667 -0.46 13.00 43.96
N GLU A 668 0.85 12.99 43.77
CA GLU A 668 1.56 13.94 42.91
C GLU A 668 1.80 13.41 41.50
N HIS A 669 1.51 12.14 41.17
CA HIS A 669 1.88 11.54 39.89
C HIS A 669 1.24 12.22 38.66
N GLU A 670 -0.06 12.53 38.67
CA GLU A 670 -0.70 13.25 37.54
C GLU A 670 -0.20 14.70 37.43
N HIS A 671 -0.10 15.41 38.55
CA HIS A 671 0.46 16.77 38.59
C HIS A 671 1.95 16.81 38.23
N HIS A 672 2.68 15.72 38.47
CA HIS A 672 4.07 15.55 38.12
C HIS A 672 4.20 15.31 36.61
N ALA A 673 3.39 14.42 36.02
CA ALA A 673 3.32 14.22 34.58
C ALA A 673 3.02 15.54 33.85
N ASP A 674 2.00 16.29 34.30
CA ASP A 674 1.65 17.60 33.75
C ASP A 674 2.81 18.61 33.81
N ARG A 675 3.56 18.62 34.91
CA ARG A 675 4.72 19.50 35.10
C ARG A 675 5.89 19.09 34.21
N GLN A 676 6.19 17.79 34.11
CA GLN A 676 7.28 17.30 33.26
C GLN A 676 6.97 17.53 31.78
N VAL A 677 5.74 17.28 31.34
CA VAL A 677 5.29 17.61 29.98
C VAL A 677 5.36 19.11 29.71
N SER A 678 4.94 19.95 30.66
CA SER A 678 5.03 21.41 30.51
C SER A 678 6.49 21.87 30.40
N ARG A 679 7.40 21.33 31.22
CA ARG A 679 8.84 21.62 31.14
C ARG A 679 9.43 21.22 29.79
N ALA A 680 9.09 20.03 29.30
CA ALA A 680 9.52 19.56 27.98
C ALA A 680 9.02 20.49 26.86
N LEU A 681 7.74 20.90 26.89
CA LEU A 681 7.18 21.84 25.93
C LEU A 681 7.82 23.24 26.02
N THR A 682 8.23 23.69 27.20
CA THR A 682 8.96 24.95 27.34
C THR A 682 10.32 24.87 26.63
N VAL A 683 11.09 23.80 26.84
CA VAL A 683 12.40 23.64 26.17
C VAL A 683 12.25 23.59 24.65
N LEU A 684 11.29 22.79 24.16
CA LEU A 684 11.01 22.72 22.72
C LEU A 684 10.48 24.05 22.16
N GLY A 685 9.60 24.71 22.91
CA GLY A 685 9.01 26.01 22.57
C GLY A 685 10.05 27.11 22.50
N ASP A 686 10.99 27.17 23.45
CA ASP A 686 12.09 28.13 23.46
C ASP A 686 13.03 27.94 22.26
N PHE A 687 13.32 26.69 21.90
CA PHE A 687 14.10 26.36 20.70
C PHE A 687 13.37 26.79 19.41
N VAL A 688 12.07 26.52 19.30
CA VAL A 688 11.27 26.91 18.12
C VAL A 688 11.08 28.43 18.05
N ALA A 689 10.88 29.10 19.19
CA ALA A 689 10.72 30.54 19.27
C ALA A 689 12.01 31.29 18.89
N TRP A 690 13.18 30.72 19.17
CA TRP A 690 14.46 31.25 18.70
C TRP A 690 14.50 31.41 17.17
N LEU A 691 13.82 30.54 16.41
CA LEU A 691 13.72 30.64 14.95
C LEU A 691 12.81 31.78 14.46
N GLY A 692 11.87 32.24 15.30
CA GLY A 692 10.86 33.23 14.92
C GLY A 692 11.27 34.69 15.15
N PHE A 693 12.42 34.94 15.78
CA PHE A 693 12.83 36.27 16.25
C PHE A 693 14.19 36.78 15.73
N GLU A 694 14.82 36.12 14.76
CA GLU A 694 16.01 36.65 14.05
C GLU A 694 15.84 36.74 12.53
#